data_AF-A0A8N5ENV5-F1
#
_entry.id   AF-A0A8N5ENV5-F1
#
_cell.length_a   1.000
_cell.length_b   1.000
_cell.length_c   1.000
_cell.angle_alpha   90.00
_cell.angle_beta   90.00
_cell.angle_gamma   90.00
#
_symmetry.space_group_name_H-M   'P 1'
#
loop_
_entity.id
_entity.type
_entity.pdbx_description
1 polymer ?
#
loop_
_entity_poly.entity_id
_entity_poly.type
_entity_poly.pdbx_seq_one_letter_code
_entity_poly.pdbx_strand_id
1 'polypeptide(L)'
;MAWAEPPRPLRGRVPFMPSKDIEVLECLQRRATELLKGLKPISLEEWRRVVGLFILEKRGLRGSLLTSYNCLKEGYSKFSLTPLTSKGQGGAGSSAGRSVQLMALSRCLLAAGERSEPRAQGRALEAFHLARVAVMAAWSKAVCSQCARVTDCELQGLQHPLHLCDCREGTTVVGGGWSCKAAPPDLQGGKSTGKSVLCFGFPLSIFFIVINEFCERFSYYGMKAVLTLYFTRFLHWEENFATAIYHTFVALCYLTPILGAVIADSWLGKFKTILSLSIVYAIGQTVLSVGSINDLTDHNQDGSPDAIAVNIALSMVGLILIALGTGGIKPCVSAFGGDQFEEDQERQRSTFFSLFYLSINAGSLLSTLITPTIRASQCGIHSKQECYPLAFGVPAILMAVALVVFVIGSRMYKKVKPQGNIMLEVSKCVGFAIKNRFRHRSKEFPKREHWLDWASDKYDKQLIAQIKMVLRVLFLYIPLPMFWAVFDQQGSRWTLQAAAMNGDFGFQLQPDQMQIVNPILIVIMVPVTDSLVYPLIKKCKLNFTPLKKMTVGMFLGSMAFVAAALVQVQIDNSNPVFPAAGQTQIKLINLGAFPATVQFQPRLQSVDVAPNEETGYMTFETSKLQSLNIISATLNKTEHLELQETQRYTLAFKWVPTNISSTWTEDNVTSKPEDGKSLVRFINNFSFPVNVTMGDMDFGVLEPLSVSNYSVIPNAGWSYTIKASMPQYTCTVDSKKFGYGGAYTISLDDCVEKKLIITHFEDIAPNTVHMAWQIPQYFLLTCAEVLFSVTGLEFSYSQAPSNMKSVLQAGWLLTVAVGNIIVLIVAGVSAIQEQWAEYVLFAALLLVVCIIFAIMASFYTYIDPNEIEAQFRKEEKEEDKKDQDSNEKEAETDSHL
;
A
#
# COMPACT_ATOMS: atom_id res chain seq x y z
N MET A 1 -30.49 68.65 -30.42
CA MET A 1 -30.99 69.27 -29.18
C MET A 1 -31.20 68.14 -28.17
N ALA A 2 -30.62 68.02 -26.98
CA ALA A 2 -29.47 68.62 -26.30
C ALA A 2 -29.25 67.78 -25.00
N TRP A 3 -28.00 67.35 -24.73
CA TRP A 3 -27.27 67.38 -23.42
C TRP A 3 -27.96 66.86 -22.12
N ALA A 4 -27.35 66.18 -21.14
CA ALA A 4 -25.97 65.83 -20.79
C ALA A 4 -25.94 64.76 -19.66
N GLU A 5 -24.73 64.28 -19.35
CA GLU A 5 -24.24 63.23 -18.43
C GLU A 5 -24.89 63.03 -17.04
N PRO A 6 -24.81 61.82 -16.46
CA PRO A 6 -25.02 61.57 -15.03
C PRO A 6 -23.71 61.57 -14.20
N PRO A 7 -23.79 61.83 -12.87
CA PRO A 7 -22.64 62.18 -12.02
C PRO A 7 -21.89 60.98 -11.42
N ARG A 8 -20.64 61.24 -10.99
CA ARG A 8 -19.70 60.30 -10.34
C ARG A 8 -20.17 59.80 -8.97
N PRO A 9 -19.79 58.58 -8.56
CA PRO A 9 -19.69 58.20 -7.15
C PRO A 9 -18.24 58.24 -6.64
N LEU A 10 -18.15 58.51 -5.34
CA LEU A 10 -16.95 58.68 -4.52
C LEU A 10 -16.17 57.37 -4.29
N ARG A 11 -14.86 57.56 -4.05
CA ARG A 11 -13.85 56.57 -3.69
C ARG A 11 -14.25 55.63 -2.56
N GLY A 12 -14.08 54.33 -2.79
CA GLY A 12 -13.86 53.32 -1.76
C GLY A 12 -12.82 52.31 -2.28
N ARG A 13 -11.65 52.25 -1.64
CA ARG A 13 -10.53 51.38 -2.03
C ARG A 13 -10.88 49.91 -1.76
N VAL A 14 -10.86 49.07 -2.78
CA VAL A 14 -10.70 47.62 -2.66
C VAL A 14 -9.20 47.32 -2.80
N PRO A 15 -8.58 46.45 -1.96
CA PRO A 15 -7.15 46.20 -2.06
C PRO A 15 -6.84 45.46 -3.36
N PHE A 16 -5.99 46.07 -4.18
CA PHE A 16 -5.35 45.45 -5.34
C PHE A 16 -4.53 44.24 -4.89
N MET A 17 -4.65 43.14 -5.64
CA MET A 17 -3.70 42.02 -5.64
C MET A 17 -2.28 42.58 -5.87
N PRO A 18 -1.25 42.17 -5.12
CA PRO A 18 0.10 42.69 -5.32
C PRO A 18 0.63 42.27 -6.70
N SER A 19 1.26 43.20 -7.44
CA SER A 19 1.84 42.95 -8.77
C SER A 19 2.88 41.81 -8.82
N LYS A 20 3.38 41.37 -7.66
CA LYS A 20 4.35 40.27 -7.53
C LYS A 20 3.75 38.89 -7.84
N ASP A 21 2.45 38.66 -7.63
CA ASP A 21 1.84 37.34 -7.83
C ASP A 21 1.54 37.07 -9.33
N ILE A 22 1.26 38.14 -10.10
CA ILE A 22 1.09 38.08 -11.56
C ILE A 22 2.46 37.92 -12.26
N GLU A 23 3.50 38.62 -11.78
CA GLU A 23 4.87 38.44 -12.29
C GLU A 23 5.41 37.01 -12.05
N VAL A 24 5.00 36.34 -10.96
CA VAL A 24 5.42 34.96 -10.66
C VAL A 24 4.76 33.96 -11.61
N LEU A 25 3.46 34.10 -11.90
CA LEU A 25 2.79 33.26 -12.89
C LEU A 25 3.33 33.50 -14.31
N GLU A 26 3.56 34.76 -14.69
CA GLU A 26 4.15 35.09 -16.01
C GLU A 26 5.60 34.64 -16.14
N CYS A 27 6.39 34.66 -15.05
CA CYS A 27 7.76 34.15 -15.02
C CYS A 27 7.81 32.62 -15.14
N LEU A 28 6.95 31.90 -14.40
CA LEU A 28 6.82 30.44 -14.49
C LEU A 28 6.33 30.01 -15.87
N GLN A 29 5.33 30.71 -16.43
CA GLN A 29 4.78 30.41 -17.76
C GLN A 29 5.78 30.74 -18.88
N ARG A 30 6.51 31.87 -18.82
CA ARG A 30 7.58 32.19 -19.79
C ARG A 30 8.72 31.17 -19.73
N ARG A 31 9.13 30.74 -18.54
CA ARG A 31 10.23 29.77 -18.39
C ARG A 31 9.82 28.35 -18.79
N ALA A 32 8.58 27.95 -18.51
CA ALA A 32 8.02 26.67 -18.96
C ALA A 32 7.91 26.64 -20.50
N THR A 33 7.50 27.75 -21.12
CA THR A 33 7.41 27.88 -22.58
C THR A 33 8.81 27.87 -23.24
N GLU A 34 9.81 28.49 -22.63
CA GLU A 34 11.22 28.44 -23.09
C GLU A 34 11.86 27.05 -22.88
N LEU A 35 11.52 26.33 -21.80
CA LEU A 35 11.96 24.94 -21.58
C LEU A 35 11.29 23.96 -22.56
N LEU A 36 10.03 24.19 -22.91
CA LEU A 36 9.30 23.39 -23.91
C LEU A 36 9.79 23.63 -25.33
N LYS A 37 10.26 24.85 -25.67
CA LYS A 37 10.88 25.16 -26.97
C LYS A 37 12.22 24.46 -27.19
N GLY A 38 12.92 24.04 -26.13
CA GLY A 38 14.19 23.31 -26.20
C GLY A 38 14.05 21.78 -26.26
N LEU A 39 12.86 21.24 -26.01
CA LEU A 39 12.60 19.79 -26.06
C LEU A 39 12.19 19.40 -27.48
N LYS A 40 13.12 18.85 -28.27
CA LYS A 40 12.75 18.14 -29.50
C LYS A 40 11.80 16.98 -29.13
N PRO A 41 10.71 16.75 -29.87
CA PRO A 41 9.86 15.59 -29.64
C PRO A 41 10.69 14.32 -29.87
N ILE A 42 10.85 13.54 -28.80
CA ILE A 42 11.54 12.25 -28.83
C ILE A 42 10.60 11.27 -29.53
N SER A 43 11.07 10.66 -30.63
CA SER A 43 10.28 9.64 -31.34
C SER A 43 10.10 8.39 -30.47
N LEU A 44 9.02 7.64 -30.69
CA LEU A 44 8.74 6.38 -29.98
C LEU A 44 9.90 5.36 -30.11
N GLU A 45 10.66 5.43 -31.22
CA GLU A 45 11.85 4.63 -31.50
C GLU A 45 13.03 4.96 -30.57
N GLU A 46 13.16 6.23 -30.20
CA GLU A 46 14.25 6.76 -29.38
C GLU A 46 13.94 6.56 -27.87
N TRP A 47 12.65 6.58 -27.50
CA TRP A 47 12.17 6.09 -26.21
C TRP A 47 12.45 4.59 -26.02
N ARG A 48 12.26 3.77 -27.07
CA ARG A 48 12.62 2.34 -27.07
C ARG A 48 14.13 2.11 -26.96
N ARG A 49 14.97 3.00 -27.50
CA ARG A 49 16.43 2.92 -27.34
C ARG A 49 16.89 3.25 -25.91
N VAL A 50 16.29 4.24 -25.27
CA VAL A 50 16.61 4.59 -23.87
C VAL A 50 16.19 3.47 -22.90
N VAL A 51 15.01 2.88 -23.11
CA VAL A 51 14.55 1.69 -22.36
C VAL A 51 15.39 0.45 -22.70
N GLY A 52 15.80 0.28 -23.96
CA GLY A 52 16.66 -0.82 -24.42
C GLY A 52 18.10 -0.73 -23.91
N LEU A 53 18.62 0.49 -23.68
CA LEU A 53 19.94 0.72 -23.08
C LEU A 53 19.98 0.31 -21.60
N PHE A 54 18.87 0.48 -20.87
CA PHE A 54 18.73 -0.05 -19.50
C PHE A 54 18.72 -1.59 -19.43
N ILE A 55 18.44 -2.28 -20.53
CA ILE A 55 18.42 -3.74 -20.63
C ILE A 55 19.78 -4.29 -21.11
N LEU A 56 20.63 -3.49 -21.76
CA LEU A 56 21.90 -3.93 -22.35
C LEU A 56 23.15 -3.71 -21.48
N GLU A 57 23.04 -3.02 -20.35
CA GLU A 57 24.15 -2.92 -19.37
C GLU A 57 24.28 -4.18 -18.46
N LYS A 58 23.63 -5.29 -18.84
CA LYS A 58 23.85 -6.64 -18.29
C LYS A 58 24.62 -7.58 -19.23
N ARG A 59 25.47 -7.06 -20.12
CA ARG A 59 26.49 -7.87 -20.83
C ARG A 59 27.86 -7.80 -20.16
N GLY A 60 27.93 -8.28 -18.91
CA GLY A 60 29.15 -8.49 -18.14
C GLY A 60 29.21 -9.87 -17.45
N LEU A 61 28.44 -10.84 -17.95
CA LEU A 61 28.34 -12.21 -17.40
C LEU A 61 28.68 -13.23 -18.49
N ARG A 62 29.93 -13.21 -18.97
CA ARG A 62 30.51 -14.26 -19.82
C ARG A 62 31.76 -14.81 -19.13
N GLY A 63 31.52 -15.57 -18.07
CA GLY A 63 32.58 -16.24 -17.29
C GLY A 63 32.05 -17.35 -16.39
N SER A 64 30.81 -17.24 -15.91
CA SER A 64 30.22 -18.21 -14.98
C SER A 64 29.22 -19.20 -15.60
N LEU A 65 28.88 -19.06 -16.89
CA LEU A 65 27.97 -19.97 -17.62
C LEU A 65 28.70 -21.09 -18.37
N LEU A 66 30.01 -20.96 -18.61
CA LEU A 66 30.83 -22.00 -19.24
C LEU A 66 31.14 -23.15 -18.26
N THR A 67 31.18 -22.85 -16.95
CA THR A 67 31.36 -23.83 -15.87
C THR A 67 30.10 -24.67 -15.63
N SER A 68 28.91 -24.07 -15.77
CA SER A 68 27.63 -24.79 -15.69
C SER A 68 27.33 -25.66 -16.92
N TYR A 69 27.81 -25.25 -18.10
CA TYR A 69 27.68 -26.06 -19.33
C TYR A 69 28.60 -27.29 -19.33
N ASN A 70 29.82 -27.18 -18.80
CA ASN A 70 30.74 -28.33 -18.71
C ASN A 70 30.30 -29.35 -17.65
N CYS A 71 29.61 -28.91 -16.58
CA CYS A 71 29.03 -29.81 -15.58
C CYS A 71 27.82 -30.61 -16.10
N LEU A 72 27.08 -30.07 -17.08
CA LEU A 72 26.00 -30.77 -17.79
C LEU A 72 26.50 -31.70 -18.90
N LYS A 73 27.73 -31.48 -19.40
CA LYS A 73 28.36 -32.30 -20.44
C LYS A 73 28.96 -33.60 -19.91
N GLU A 74 29.39 -33.65 -18.65
CA GLU A 74 29.91 -34.87 -18.00
C GLU A 74 28.83 -35.82 -17.45
N GLY A 75 27.57 -35.36 -17.34
CA GLY A 75 26.44 -36.20 -16.92
C GLY A 75 25.79 -37.05 -18.03
N TYR A 76 26.12 -36.80 -19.30
CA TYR A 76 25.47 -37.43 -20.45
C TYR A 76 26.22 -38.65 -21.03
N SER A 77 27.34 -39.08 -20.44
CA SER A 77 28.17 -40.18 -20.98
C SER A 77 27.79 -41.59 -20.48
N LYS A 78 26.58 -41.79 -19.93
CA LYS A 78 26.09 -43.11 -19.52
C LYS A 78 24.63 -43.34 -19.90
N PHE A 79 24.31 -43.30 -21.18
CA PHE A 79 23.19 -44.09 -21.73
C PHE A 79 23.52 -44.43 -23.18
N SER A 80 23.88 -45.69 -23.41
CA SER A 80 24.10 -46.28 -24.72
C SER A 80 22.76 -46.73 -25.29
N LEU A 81 22.39 -46.26 -26.48
CA LEU A 81 21.50 -46.94 -27.40
C LEU A 81 22.01 -46.66 -28.83
N THR A 82 22.34 -47.74 -29.52
CA THR A 82 23.00 -47.83 -30.82
C THR A 82 22.10 -47.42 -32.00
N PRO A 83 22.69 -47.08 -33.18
CA PRO A 83 22.00 -46.37 -34.26
C PRO A 83 21.46 -47.32 -35.35
N LEU A 84 20.39 -46.90 -36.03
CA LEU A 84 20.02 -47.41 -37.36
C LEU A 84 19.70 -46.23 -38.30
N THR A 85 20.21 -46.38 -39.52
CA THR A 85 20.53 -45.39 -40.56
C THR A 85 19.50 -45.33 -41.70
N SER A 86 19.28 -44.15 -42.30
CA SER A 86 19.21 -43.83 -43.76
C SER A 86 18.54 -42.45 -43.97
N LYS A 87 19.15 -41.42 -44.58
CA LYS A 87 19.57 -41.10 -45.97
C LYS A 87 18.44 -40.53 -46.89
N GLY A 88 18.64 -39.29 -47.38
CA GLY A 88 18.01 -38.66 -48.57
C GLY A 88 17.59 -37.19 -48.36
N GLN A 89 18.42 -36.18 -48.62
CA GLN A 89 18.63 -35.39 -49.88
C GLN A 89 17.50 -34.40 -50.28
N GLY A 90 17.83 -33.09 -50.34
CA GLY A 90 17.49 -32.19 -51.46
C GLY A 90 16.54 -30.99 -51.26
N GLY A 91 17.10 -29.77 -51.15
CA GLY A 91 16.81 -28.63 -52.06
C GLY A 91 15.61 -27.66 -51.88
N ALA A 92 15.89 -26.51 -51.25
CA ALA A 92 15.49 -25.12 -51.56
C ALA A 92 14.01 -24.62 -51.62
N GLY A 93 13.70 -23.59 -50.79
CA GLY A 93 12.66 -22.57 -51.10
C GLY A 93 11.85 -22.01 -49.91
N SER A 94 12.25 -20.83 -49.40
CA SER A 94 11.53 -19.78 -48.64
C SER A 94 10.33 -20.07 -47.70
N SER A 95 10.42 -19.45 -46.51
CA SER A 95 9.34 -18.97 -45.63
C SER A 95 8.35 -19.99 -45.04
N ALA A 96 8.78 -20.75 -44.03
CA ALA A 96 7.97 -21.19 -42.88
C ALA A 96 8.84 -22.09 -41.98
N GLY A 97 9.06 -21.72 -40.72
CA GLY A 97 9.87 -22.57 -39.84
C GLY A 97 10.45 -21.91 -38.59
N ARG A 98 9.62 -21.23 -37.80
CA ARG A 98 9.92 -20.90 -36.39
C ARG A 98 8.69 -21.07 -35.51
N SER A 99 8.06 -22.25 -35.57
CA SER A 99 6.90 -22.56 -34.71
C SER A 99 6.80 -24.04 -34.29
N VAL A 100 7.86 -24.84 -34.38
CA VAL A 100 7.79 -26.29 -34.05
C VAL A 100 8.76 -26.75 -32.96
N GLN A 101 9.55 -25.87 -32.34
CA GLN A 101 10.42 -26.24 -31.21
C GLN A 101 9.94 -25.80 -29.82
N LEU A 102 8.76 -25.19 -29.68
CA LEU A 102 8.16 -24.91 -28.36
C LEU A 102 7.06 -25.89 -27.92
N MET A 103 6.57 -26.79 -28.78
CA MET A 103 5.55 -27.78 -28.38
C MET A 103 6.12 -29.10 -27.84
N ALA A 104 7.40 -29.40 -28.03
CA ALA A 104 7.99 -30.65 -27.52
C ALA A 104 8.45 -30.58 -26.05
N LEU A 105 8.73 -29.38 -25.52
CA LEU A 105 9.11 -29.21 -24.10
C LEU A 105 7.90 -29.13 -23.16
N SER A 106 6.74 -28.70 -23.67
CA SER A 106 5.50 -28.66 -22.89
C SER A 106 4.92 -30.07 -22.69
N ARG A 107 5.01 -30.96 -23.68
CA ARG A 107 4.48 -32.34 -23.56
C ARG A 107 5.35 -33.28 -22.72
N CYS A 108 6.65 -33.04 -22.60
CA CYS A 108 7.50 -33.82 -21.68
C CYS A 108 7.36 -33.41 -20.21
N LEU A 109 6.97 -32.16 -19.91
CA LEU A 109 6.72 -31.71 -18.54
C LEU A 109 5.30 -32.06 -18.06
N LEU A 110 4.34 -32.27 -18.97
CA LEU A 110 2.98 -32.70 -18.64
C LEU A 110 2.83 -34.22 -18.49
N ALA A 111 3.71 -35.05 -19.08
CA ALA A 111 3.67 -36.51 -18.91
C ALA A 111 4.34 -37.02 -17.62
N ALA A 112 4.95 -36.14 -16.81
CA ALA A 112 5.58 -36.50 -15.52
C ALA A 112 4.68 -36.22 -14.30
N GLY A 113 3.41 -35.88 -14.53
CA GLY A 113 2.43 -35.55 -13.49
C GLY A 113 1.47 -36.68 -13.09
N GLU A 114 1.51 -37.84 -13.74
CA GLU A 114 0.69 -39.00 -13.39
C GLU A 114 1.54 -40.09 -12.71
N ARG A 115 1.76 -39.94 -11.40
CA ARG A 115 1.90 -41.02 -10.38
C ARG A 115 2.52 -40.44 -9.08
N SER A 116 1.65 -40.27 -8.08
CA SER A 116 1.86 -40.45 -6.63
C SER A 116 3.21 -40.05 -5.93
N GLU A 117 3.07 -39.12 -4.96
CA GLU A 117 3.63 -39.15 -3.59
C GLU A 117 5.05 -38.56 -3.26
N PRO A 118 5.39 -38.34 -1.95
CA PRO A 118 5.68 -37.05 -1.32
C PRO A 118 7.16 -36.65 -1.45
N ARG A 119 7.51 -35.95 -2.53
CA ARG A 119 8.84 -35.29 -2.68
C ARG A 119 8.76 -33.84 -3.17
N ALA A 120 7.56 -33.27 -3.24
CA ALA A 120 7.33 -31.91 -3.73
C ALA A 120 7.58 -30.82 -2.66
N GLN A 121 7.50 -31.14 -1.37
CA GLN A 121 7.81 -30.19 -0.28
C GLN A 121 9.30 -29.84 -0.16
N GLY A 122 10.22 -30.71 -0.63
CA GLY A 122 11.66 -30.44 -0.62
C GLY A 122 12.12 -29.45 -1.70
N ARG A 123 11.45 -29.41 -2.85
CA ARG A 123 11.84 -28.54 -3.99
C ARG A 123 11.36 -27.09 -3.85
N ALA A 124 10.30 -26.85 -3.11
CA ALA A 124 9.92 -25.50 -2.68
C ALA A 124 10.95 -24.88 -1.73
N LEU A 125 11.58 -25.70 -0.88
CA LEU A 125 12.65 -25.28 0.04
C LEU A 125 13.96 -24.93 -0.70
N GLU A 126 14.30 -25.66 -1.77
CA GLU A 126 15.45 -25.34 -2.64
C GLU A 126 15.22 -24.07 -3.47
N ALA A 127 14.01 -23.84 -3.99
CA ALA A 127 13.66 -22.58 -4.64
C ALA A 127 13.74 -21.39 -3.67
N PHE A 128 13.38 -21.60 -2.39
CA PHE A 128 13.50 -20.61 -1.32
C PHE A 128 14.97 -20.34 -0.94
N HIS A 129 15.84 -21.36 -0.96
CA HIS A 129 17.29 -21.20 -0.77
C HIS A 129 17.96 -20.44 -1.93
N LEU A 130 17.54 -20.69 -3.17
CA LEU A 130 18.01 -19.95 -4.35
C LEU A 130 17.54 -18.48 -4.34
N ALA A 131 16.31 -18.21 -3.88
CA ALA A 131 15.82 -16.84 -3.66
C ALA A 131 16.61 -16.11 -2.55
N ARG A 132 16.95 -16.81 -1.46
CA ARG A 132 17.77 -16.28 -0.36
C ARG A 132 19.18 -15.86 -0.81
N VAL A 133 19.80 -16.60 -1.73
CA VAL A 133 21.13 -16.28 -2.28
C VAL A 133 21.05 -15.17 -3.34
N ALA A 134 20.02 -15.19 -4.20
CA ALA A 134 19.84 -14.19 -5.24
C ALA A 134 19.51 -12.79 -4.68
N VAL A 135 18.68 -12.72 -3.63
CA VAL A 135 18.35 -11.47 -2.93
C VAL A 135 19.57 -10.91 -2.19
N MET A 136 20.34 -11.76 -1.49
CA MET A 136 21.58 -11.34 -0.80
C MET A 136 22.65 -10.86 -1.79
N ALA A 137 22.77 -11.50 -2.96
CA ALA A 137 23.73 -11.12 -4.00
C ALA A 137 23.33 -9.84 -4.77
N ALA A 138 22.03 -9.65 -5.01
CA ALA A 138 21.50 -8.41 -5.60
C ALA A 138 21.60 -7.23 -4.62
N TRP A 139 21.34 -7.47 -3.34
CA TRP A 139 21.45 -6.50 -2.25
C TRP A 139 22.89 -6.05 -2.04
N SER A 140 23.86 -6.97 -2.01
CA SER A 140 25.29 -6.64 -1.90
C SER A 140 25.79 -5.74 -3.04
N LYS A 141 25.28 -5.92 -4.27
CA LYS A 141 25.66 -5.08 -5.43
C LYS A 141 24.97 -3.72 -5.44
N ALA A 142 23.71 -3.64 -5.02
CA ALA A 142 22.97 -2.37 -4.93
C ALA A 142 23.60 -1.43 -3.87
N VAL A 143 23.93 -1.97 -2.69
CA VAL A 143 24.60 -1.25 -1.59
C VAL A 143 25.96 -0.70 -2.02
N CYS A 144 26.74 -1.44 -2.81
CA CYS A 144 28.01 -0.96 -3.36
C CYS A 144 27.86 0.24 -4.33
N SER A 145 26.80 0.28 -5.14
CA SER A 145 26.63 1.34 -6.16
C SER A 145 26.14 2.68 -5.61
N GLN A 146 25.51 2.67 -4.43
CA GLN A 146 25.02 3.87 -3.74
C GLN A 146 26.02 4.40 -2.70
N CYS A 147 26.79 3.53 -2.02
CA CYS A 147 27.91 3.96 -1.17
C CYS A 147 29.00 4.71 -1.95
N ALA A 148 29.27 4.33 -3.21
CA ALA A 148 30.28 4.99 -4.03
C ALA A 148 29.92 6.44 -4.42
N ARG A 149 28.63 6.83 -4.37
CA ARG A 149 28.19 8.20 -4.70
C ARG A 149 28.18 9.16 -3.52
N VAL A 150 28.23 8.65 -2.28
CA VAL A 150 28.22 9.47 -1.05
C VAL A 150 29.64 9.89 -0.64
N THR A 151 30.69 9.29 -1.23
CA THR A 151 32.10 9.61 -0.94
C THR A 151 32.70 10.76 -1.75
N ASP A 152 31.96 11.38 -2.69
CA ASP A 152 32.52 12.37 -3.63
C ASP A 152 32.18 13.87 -3.34
N CYS A 153 31.71 14.21 -2.14
CA CYS A 153 31.49 15.61 -1.75
C CYS A 153 32.29 15.99 -0.49
N GLU A 154 33.54 16.39 -0.69
CA GLU A 154 34.26 17.48 0.01
C GLU A 154 35.77 17.36 -0.24
N LEU A 155 36.24 17.98 -1.33
CA LEU A 155 37.66 18.31 -1.51
C LEU A 155 37.77 19.44 -2.56
N GLN A 156 37.29 20.62 -2.18
CA GLN A 156 37.70 21.87 -2.82
C GLN A 156 38.13 22.86 -1.74
N GLY A 157 39.43 23.08 -1.66
CA GLY A 157 40.02 24.22 -0.98
C GLY A 157 40.88 23.89 0.23
N LEU A 158 42.14 23.52 -0.01
CA LEU A 158 43.32 24.04 0.69
C LEU A 158 44.60 23.54 -0.01
N GLN A 159 45.50 24.49 -0.32
CA GLN A 159 46.67 24.32 -1.16
C GLN A 159 47.87 23.69 -0.42
N HIS A 160 48.67 22.93 -1.20
CA HIS A 160 50.10 22.54 -1.04
C HIS A 160 50.49 21.28 -0.24
N PRO A 161 51.60 20.59 -0.63
CA PRO A 161 51.53 19.23 -1.19
C PRO A 161 52.33 18.19 -0.39
N LEU A 162 51.91 16.93 -0.42
CA LEU A 162 52.80 15.79 -0.15
C LEU A 162 52.36 14.56 -0.94
N HIS A 163 53.29 14.07 -1.75
CA HIS A 163 53.23 12.86 -2.56
C HIS A 163 52.96 11.61 -1.71
N LEU A 164 52.08 10.73 -2.17
CA LEU A 164 52.15 9.30 -1.85
C LEU A 164 51.69 8.46 -3.04
N CYS A 165 52.65 7.72 -3.58
CA CYS A 165 52.49 6.73 -4.64
C CYS A 165 51.93 5.41 -4.09
N ASP A 166 50.94 4.93 -4.82
CA ASP A 166 50.67 3.57 -5.29
C ASP A 166 51.48 2.39 -4.71
N CYS A 167 50.77 1.34 -4.30
CA CYS A 167 51.36 0.02 -4.03
C CYS A 167 50.38 -1.10 -4.42
N ARG A 168 50.77 -1.84 -5.46
CA ARG A 168 50.15 -3.08 -5.93
C ARG A 168 51.17 -4.24 -5.78
N GLU A 169 50.65 -5.38 -5.34
CA GLU A 169 51.12 -6.76 -5.56
C GLU A 169 52.48 -7.26 -5.03
N GLY A 170 52.38 -8.28 -4.17
CA GLY A 170 53.22 -9.48 -4.22
C GLY A 170 54.30 -9.64 -3.14
N THR A 171 54.23 -10.71 -2.35
CA THR A 171 55.40 -11.61 -2.12
C THR A 171 55.06 -12.88 -1.35
N THR A 172 55.66 -13.98 -1.81
CA THR A 172 55.73 -15.31 -1.21
C THR A 172 56.80 -15.41 -0.11
N VAL A 173 56.55 -16.37 0.79
CA VAL A 173 57.31 -16.90 1.95
C VAL A 173 58.82 -17.10 1.73
N VAL A 174 59.66 -16.78 2.73
CA VAL A 174 60.74 -17.61 3.36
C VAL A 174 61.13 -16.97 4.71
N GLY A 175 61.42 -17.80 5.72
CA GLY A 175 61.54 -17.42 7.14
C GLY A 175 62.87 -16.81 7.62
N GLY A 176 62.92 -16.62 8.94
CA GLY A 176 64.05 -16.09 9.70
C GLY A 176 63.56 -15.12 10.79
N GLY A 177 63.81 -15.44 12.06
CA GLY A 177 63.44 -14.59 13.22
C GLY A 177 64.02 -13.18 13.10
N TRP A 178 63.54 -12.16 13.83
CA TRP A 178 64.23 -11.56 14.99
C TRP A 178 63.23 -10.86 15.94
N SER A 179 63.64 -10.86 17.21
CA SER A 179 62.95 -10.51 18.47
C SER A 179 62.56 -9.03 18.65
N CYS A 180 61.47 -8.79 19.39
CA CYS A 180 61.02 -7.48 19.88
C CYS A 180 61.67 -7.13 21.23
N LYS A 181 62.22 -5.91 21.36
CA LYS A 181 62.58 -5.30 22.64
C LYS A 181 61.40 -4.49 23.20
N ALA A 182 61.15 -4.70 24.50
CA ALA A 182 60.06 -4.12 25.29
C ALA A 182 60.35 -2.69 25.77
N ALA A 183 59.28 -1.93 26.04
CA ALA A 183 59.27 -0.68 26.81
C ALA A 183 58.71 -0.92 28.23
N PRO A 184 59.02 -0.08 29.24
CA PRO A 184 58.86 -0.38 30.67
C PRO A 184 57.43 -0.23 31.22
N PRO A 185 57.17 -0.69 32.48
CA PRO A 185 55.84 -1.04 32.97
C PRO A 185 55.18 0.00 33.90
N ASP A 186 53.89 -0.26 34.14
CA ASP A 186 53.04 0.10 35.29
C ASP A 186 52.14 1.36 35.22
N LEU A 187 50.84 1.13 34.98
CA LEU A 187 49.85 1.07 36.07
C LEU A 187 48.55 0.38 35.59
N GLN A 188 48.03 -0.46 36.49
CA GLN A 188 47.10 -1.56 36.25
C GLN A 188 45.63 -1.13 36.10
N GLY A 189 44.85 -1.93 35.36
CA GLY A 189 43.43 -2.17 35.68
C GLY A 189 42.45 -1.93 34.54
N GLY A 190 42.18 -2.95 33.72
CA GLY A 190 41.05 -2.93 32.78
C GLY A 190 40.87 -4.27 32.06
N LYS A 191 39.82 -5.01 32.41
CA LYS A 191 39.44 -6.28 31.78
C LYS A 191 39.33 -6.14 30.26
N SER A 192 39.83 -7.13 29.52
CA SER A 192 39.73 -7.21 28.06
C SER A 192 38.27 -7.35 27.62
N THR A 193 37.71 -6.32 27.00
CA THR A 193 36.50 -6.44 26.18
C THR A 193 36.90 -6.93 24.79
N GLY A 194 36.30 -8.06 24.38
CA GLY A 194 36.61 -8.76 23.14
C GLY A 194 36.47 -7.86 21.90
N LYS A 195 37.39 -8.02 20.96
CA LYS A 195 37.36 -7.35 19.65
C LYS A 195 36.04 -7.67 18.94
N SER A 196 35.20 -6.66 18.75
CA SER A 196 34.00 -6.77 17.92
C SER A 196 34.40 -7.06 16.47
N VAL A 197 33.92 -8.16 15.90
CA VAL A 197 34.10 -8.45 14.48
C VAL A 197 33.28 -7.42 13.69
N LEU A 198 33.96 -6.53 12.99
CA LEU A 198 33.34 -5.56 12.09
C LEU A 198 33.01 -6.24 10.76
N CYS A 199 31.80 -6.03 10.26
CA CYS A 199 31.41 -6.36 8.89
C CYS A 199 31.04 -5.05 8.19
N PHE A 200 31.67 -4.73 7.05
CA PHE A 200 31.44 -3.47 6.30
C PHE A 200 31.59 -2.18 7.12
N GLY A 201 32.45 -2.15 8.14
CA GLY A 201 32.62 -0.95 8.98
C GLY A 201 31.62 -0.83 10.14
N PHE A 202 30.71 -1.80 10.32
CA PHE A 202 29.70 -1.81 11.37
C PHE A 202 29.86 -2.99 12.34
N PRO A 203 29.48 -2.82 13.63
CA PRO A 203 29.21 -3.93 14.53
C PRO A 203 28.26 -4.97 13.89
N LEU A 204 28.65 -6.25 13.90
CA LEU A 204 27.82 -7.34 13.36
C LEU A 204 26.42 -7.41 14.01
N SER A 205 26.27 -6.89 15.23
CA SER A 205 24.99 -6.77 15.94
C SER A 205 23.93 -5.97 15.15
N ILE A 206 24.32 -4.93 14.42
CA ILE A 206 23.41 -4.05 13.69
C ILE A 206 22.70 -4.80 12.55
N PHE A 207 23.40 -5.72 11.90
CA PHE A 207 22.84 -6.50 10.79
C PHE A 207 21.60 -7.30 11.21
N PHE A 208 21.62 -7.87 12.42
CA PHE A 208 20.47 -8.59 12.97
C PHE A 208 19.27 -7.67 13.22
N ILE A 209 19.51 -6.43 13.65
CA ILE A 209 18.45 -5.43 13.89
C ILE A 209 17.84 -4.96 12.57
N VAL A 210 18.66 -4.69 11.55
CA VAL A 210 18.19 -4.24 10.24
C VAL A 210 17.39 -5.33 9.51
N ILE A 211 17.80 -6.59 9.59
CA ILE A 211 17.01 -7.71 9.04
C ILE A 211 15.69 -7.87 9.80
N ASN A 212 15.73 -7.79 11.14
CA ASN A 212 14.52 -7.85 11.94
C ASN A 212 13.53 -6.75 11.53
N GLU A 213 14.01 -5.52 11.34
CA GLU A 213 13.18 -4.39 10.87
C GLU A 213 12.62 -4.66 9.47
N PHE A 214 13.44 -5.13 8.53
CA PHE A 214 12.97 -5.45 7.18
C PHE A 214 11.83 -6.48 7.19
N CYS A 215 12.01 -7.59 7.92
CA CYS A 215 11.02 -8.66 8.01
C CYS A 215 9.73 -8.19 8.72
N GLU A 216 9.85 -7.39 9.78
CA GLU A 216 8.69 -6.81 10.47
C GLU A 216 7.92 -5.87 9.54
N ARG A 217 8.61 -4.98 8.82
CA ARG A 217 7.97 -4.03 7.90
C ARG A 217 7.30 -4.74 6.73
N PHE A 218 7.93 -5.78 6.19
CA PHE A 218 7.30 -6.65 5.19
C PHE A 218 6.01 -7.27 5.76
N SER A 219 6.07 -7.83 6.97
CA SER A 219 4.93 -8.50 7.61
C SER A 219 3.76 -7.54 7.84
N TYR A 220 4.06 -6.34 8.37
CA TYR A 220 3.05 -5.32 8.66
C TYR A 220 2.38 -4.78 7.39
N TYR A 221 3.16 -4.29 6.42
CA TYR A 221 2.60 -3.67 5.21
C TYR A 221 1.92 -4.69 4.29
N GLY A 222 2.46 -5.92 4.18
CA GLY A 222 1.86 -6.97 3.36
C GLY A 222 0.50 -7.41 3.89
N MET A 223 0.38 -7.65 5.20
CA MET A 223 -0.90 -7.96 5.83
C MET A 223 -1.88 -6.78 5.74
N LYS A 224 -1.42 -5.55 6.05
CA LYS A 224 -2.25 -4.34 5.99
C LYS A 224 -2.81 -4.09 4.58
N ALA A 225 -2.05 -4.38 3.53
CA ALA A 225 -2.47 -4.12 2.14
C ALA A 225 -3.69 -4.94 1.71
N VAL A 226 -3.77 -6.21 2.12
CA VAL A 226 -4.83 -7.14 1.71
C VAL A 226 -6.05 -7.15 2.64
N LEU A 227 -5.95 -6.48 3.80
CA LEU A 227 -6.90 -6.63 4.91
C LEU A 227 -8.32 -6.13 4.58
N THR A 228 -8.44 -5.03 3.83
CA THR A 228 -9.76 -4.49 3.44
C THR A 228 -10.51 -5.47 2.54
N LEU A 229 -9.82 -6.05 1.55
CA LEU A 229 -10.41 -7.06 0.67
C LEU A 229 -10.71 -8.36 1.43
N TYR A 230 -9.91 -8.74 2.42
CA TYR A 230 -10.23 -9.87 3.28
C TYR A 230 -11.57 -9.68 4.00
N PHE A 231 -11.82 -8.49 4.56
CA PHE A 231 -13.08 -8.21 5.23
C PHE A 231 -14.30 -8.24 4.30
N THR A 232 -14.18 -7.68 3.09
CA THR A 232 -15.31 -7.60 2.15
C THR A 232 -15.52 -8.89 1.36
N ARG A 233 -14.44 -9.59 0.97
CA ARG A 233 -14.49 -10.77 0.09
C ARG A 233 -14.60 -12.08 0.84
N PHE A 234 -13.92 -12.22 1.98
CA PHE A 234 -13.89 -13.48 2.73
C PHE A 234 -14.85 -13.45 3.92
N LEU A 235 -14.87 -12.38 4.70
CA LEU A 235 -15.82 -12.24 5.82
C LEU A 235 -17.20 -11.71 5.39
N HIS A 236 -17.34 -11.31 4.12
CA HIS A 236 -18.58 -10.78 3.54
C HIS A 236 -19.18 -9.59 4.31
N TRP A 237 -18.32 -8.73 4.84
CA TRP A 237 -18.75 -7.51 5.52
C TRP A 237 -19.02 -6.39 4.53
N GLU A 238 -19.99 -5.53 4.85
CA GLU A 238 -20.22 -4.28 4.12
C GLU A 238 -18.96 -3.40 4.12
N GLU A 239 -18.72 -2.69 3.02
CA GLU A 239 -17.53 -1.86 2.83
C GLU A 239 -17.30 -0.84 3.94
N ASN A 240 -18.38 -0.23 4.45
CA ASN A 240 -18.32 0.75 5.54
C ASN A 240 -17.86 0.10 6.85
N PHE A 241 -18.37 -1.10 7.16
CA PHE A 241 -17.96 -1.84 8.36
C PHE A 241 -16.53 -2.35 8.23
N ALA A 242 -16.14 -2.88 7.06
CA ALA A 242 -14.77 -3.28 6.77
C ALA A 242 -13.77 -2.11 6.94
N THR A 243 -14.12 -0.94 6.41
CA THR A 243 -13.33 0.29 6.57
C THR A 243 -13.21 0.70 8.03
N ALA A 244 -14.30 0.61 8.81
CA ALA A 244 -14.28 0.91 10.24
C ALA A 244 -13.36 -0.04 11.04
N ILE A 245 -13.43 -1.35 10.79
CA ILE A 245 -12.55 -2.31 11.47
C ILE A 245 -11.08 -2.10 11.07
N TYR A 246 -10.82 -1.82 9.79
CA TYR A 246 -9.48 -1.48 9.31
C TYR A 246 -8.88 -0.29 10.05
N HIS A 247 -9.60 0.84 10.13
CA HIS A 247 -9.12 2.02 10.83
C HIS A 247 -9.04 1.83 12.35
N THR A 248 -9.92 1.01 12.94
CA THR A 248 -9.81 0.62 14.35
C THR A 248 -8.51 -0.14 14.62
N PHE A 249 -8.18 -1.11 13.76
CA PHE A 249 -6.93 -1.85 13.85
C PHE A 249 -5.70 -0.93 13.71
N VAL A 250 -5.71 -0.02 12.73
CA VAL A 250 -4.62 0.96 12.56
C VAL A 250 -4.51 1.88 13.77
N ALA A 251 -5.62 2.40 14.29
CA ALA A 251 -5.65 3.24 15.48
C ALA A 251 -5.02 2.52 16.68
N LEU A 252 -5.38 1.25 16.92
CA LEU A 252 -4.77 0.42 17.96
C LEU A 252 -3.27 0.25 17.76
N CYS A 253 -2.81 -0.03 16.53
CA CYS A 253 -1.37 -0.17 16.21
C CYS A 253 -0.54 1.09 16.52
N TYR A 254 -1.16 2.28 16.48
CA TYR A 254 -0.49 3.57 16.74
C TYR A 254 -0.77 4.12 18.15
N LEU A 255 -1.71 3.52 18.90
CA LEU A 255 -1.97 3.83 20.31
C LEU A 255 -1.13 2.97 21.27
N THR A 256 -0.97 1.68 20.96
CA THR A 256 -0.19 0.72 21.76
C THR A 256 1.32 1.01 21.85
N PRO A 257 1.99 1.83 21.00
CA PRO A 257 3.34 2.31 21.25
C PRO A 257 3.55 2.98 22.61
N ILE A 258 2.54 3.70 23.13
CA ILE A 258 2.62 4.31 24.46
C ILE A 258 2.80 3.22 25.53
N LEU A 259 2.04 2.13 25.42
CA LEU A 259 2.16 0.98 26.30
C LEU A 259 3.53 0.30 26.16
N GLY A 260 4.00 0.10 24.93
CA GLY A 260 5.32 -0.48 24.65
C GLY A 260 6.47 0.32 25.27
N ALA A 261 6.45 1.64 25.12
CA ALA A 261 7.45 2.53 25.71
C ALA A 261 7.42 2.46 27.25
N VAL A 262 6.24 2.54 27.87
CA VAL A 262 6.09 2.44 29.33
C VAL A 262 6.65 1.12 29.86
N ILE A 263 6.34 0.00 29.20
CA ILE A 263 6.83 -1.34 29.60
C ILE A 263 8.36 -1.42 29.46
N ALA A 264 8.91 -0.91 28.35
CA ALA A 264 10.34 -0.92 28.08
C ALA A 264 11.14 -0.09 29.07
N ASP A 265 10.69 1.13 29.35
CA ASP A 265 11.42 2.09 30.18
C ASP A 265 11.21 1.84 31.67
N SER A 266 10.06 1.29 32.09
CA SER A 266 9.74 1.12 33.52
C SER A 266 10.06 -0.26 34.07
N TRP A 267 9.90 -1.33 33.28
CA TRP A 267 9.83 -2.69 33.85
C TRP A 267 10.77 -3.71 33.19
N LEU A 268 10.64 -3.93 31.88
CA LEU A 268 11.29 -5.07 31.22
C LEU A 268 12.63 -4.70 30.57
N GLY A 269 12.86 -3.43 30.23
CA GLY A 269 13.95 -3.01 29.35
C GLY A 269 13.62 -3.23 27.87
N LYS A 270 14.26 -2.45 26.98
CA LYS A 270 14.00 -2.47 25.52
C LYS A 270 14.12 -3.87 24.91
N PHE A 271 15.21 -4.59 25.17
CA PHE A 271 15.45 -5.92 24.59
C PHE A 271 14.36 -6.95 24.95
N LYS A 272 13.98 -7.05 26.23
CA LYS A 272 12.95 -8.01 26.66
C LYS A 272 11.57 -7.62 26.15
N THR A 273 11.28 -6.32 26.07
CA THR A 273 10.02 -5.81 25.52
C THR A 273 9.89 -6.15 24.04
N ILE A 274 10.94 -5.91 23.24
CA ILE A 274 10.98 -6.30 21.82
C ILE A 274 10.75 -7.81 21.70
N LEU A 275 11.45 -8.62 22.50
CA LEU A 275 11.34 -10.08 22.46
C LEU A 275 9.91 -10.56 22.77
N SER A 276 9.34 -10.14 23.90
CA SER A 276 8.02 -10.58 24.35
C SER A 276 6.90 -10.14 23.40
N LEU A 277 6.93 -8.87 22.95
CA LEU A 277 5.89 -8.34 22.06
C LEU A 277 6.02 -8.87 20.62
N SER A 278 7.24 -9.22 20.18
CA SER A 278 7.44 -9.92 18.90
C SER A 278 6.87 -11.34 18.91
N ILE A 279 6.91 -12.05 20.05
CA ILE A 279 6.26 -13.36 20.20
C ILE A 279 4.74 -13.21 20.09
N VAL A 280 4.17 -12.24 20.79
CA VAL A 280 2.73 -11.92 20.71
C VAL A 280 2.34 -11.58 19.27
N TYR A 281 3.18 -10.82 18.57
CA TYR A 281 2.97 -10.49 17.16
C TYR A 281 2.97 -11.74 16.28
N ALA A 282 3.98 -12.61 16.40
CA ALA A 282 4.06 -13.84 15.62
C ALA A 282 2.86 -14.78 15.85
N ILE A 283 2.39 -14.89 17.11
CA ILE A 283 1.17 -15.62 17.45
C ILE A 283 -0.04 -14.98 16.77
N GLY A 284 -0.20 -13.65 16.86
CA GLY A 284 -1.30 -12.93 16.23
C GLY A 284 -1.39 -13.15 14.72
N GLN A 285 -0.26 -13.08 14.01
CA GLN A 285 -0.19 -13.37 12.57
C GLN A 285 -0.55 -14.84 12.25
N THR A 286 -0.11 -15.77 13.09
CA THR A 286 -0.43 -17.19 12.93
C THR A 286 -1.93 -17.44 13.13
N VAL A 287 -2.52 -16.84 14.17
CA VAL A 287 -3.97 -16.94 14.45
C VAL A 287 -4.78 -16.33 13.31
N LEU A 288 -4.37 -15.17 12.77
CA LEU A 288 -5.03 -14.56 11.61
C LEU A 288 -4.95 -15.45 10.36
N SER A 289 -3.78 -16.03 10.08
CA SER A 289 -3.61 -16.96 8.96
C SER A 289 -4.50 -18.20 9.11
N VAL A 290 -4.54 -18.82 10.29
CA VAL A 290 -5.44 -19.96 10.57
C VAL A 290 -6.90 -19.57 10.47
N GLY A 291 -7.29 -18.40 10.99
CA GLY A 291 -8.65 -17.88 10.92
C GLY A 291 -9.13 -17.50 9.52
N SER A 292 -8.24 -17.48 8.53
CA SER A 292 -8.57 -17.24 7.12
C SER A 292 -8.69 -18.52 6.29
N ILE A 293 -8.57 -19.70 6.91
CA ILE A 293 -8.72 -21.00 6.22
C ILE A 293 -10.21 -21.31 6.10
N ASN A 294 -10.75 -21.27 4.88
CA ASN A 294 -12.17 -21.59 4.64
C ASN A 294 -12.53 -23.04 5.04
N ASP A 295 -11.69 -24.00 4.63
CA ASP A 295 -11.85 -25.44 4.89
C ASP A 295 -11.86 -25.78 6.41
N LEU A 296 -11.54 -24.84 7.31
CA LEU A 296 -11.63 -25.04 8.76
C LEU A 296 -13.09 -25.13 9.23
N THR A 297 -13.99 -24.44 8.54
CA THR A 297 -15.40 -24.23 8.95
C THR A 297 -16.41 -24.67 7.89
N ASP A 298 -15.94 -25.09 6.71
CA ASP A 298 -16.74 -25.65 5.63
C ASP A 298 -16.77 -27.18 5.78
N HIS A 299 -17.70 -27.69 6.59
CA HIS A 299 -17.84 -29.13 6.83
C HIS A 299 -18.61 -29.83 5.71
N ASN A 300 -19.53 -29.10 5.06
CA ASN A 300 -20.39 -29.61 4.00
C ASN A 300 -19.71 -29.62 2.61
N GLN A 301 -18.53 -29.00 2.48
CA GLN A 301 -17.70 -28.89 1.27
C GLN A 301 -18.39 -28.17 0.10
N ASP A 302 -19.34 -27.29 0.40
CA ASP A 302 -20.05 -26.51 -0.62
C ASP A 302 -19.29 -25.26 -1.06
N GLY A 303 -18.15 -24.97 -0.42
CA GLY A 303 -17.33 -23.80 -0.68
C GLY A 303 -17.74 -22.57 0.11
N SER A 304 -18.67 -22.69 1.05
CA SER A 304 -19.09 -21.64 1.98
C SER A 304 -18.89 -22.08 3.44
N PRO A 305 -18.42 -21.20 4.34
CA PRO A 305 -18.15 -21.59 5.71
C PRO A 305 -19.45 -21.73 6.52
N ASP A 306 -19.76 -22.95 7.00
CA ASP A 306 -20.93 -23.25 7.85
C ASP A 306 -20.91 -22.43 9.16
N ALA A 307 -19.71 -22.15 9.69
CA ALA A 307 -19.51 -21.45 10.95
C ALA A 307 -18.58 -20.22 10.81
N ILE A 308 -18.97 -19.25 9.99
CA ILE A 308 -18.20 -18.01 9.75
C ILE A 308 -17.83 -17.23 11.03
N ALA A 309 -18.60 -17.40 12.12
CA ALA A 309 -18.33 -16.79 13.42
C ALA A 309 -16.96 -17.19 14.00
N VAL A 310 -16.47 -18.40 13.73
CA VAL A 310 -15.15 -18.86 14.18
C VAL A 310 -14.04 -18.12 13.45
N ASN A 311 -14.15 -17.98 12.12
CA ASN A 311 -13.20 -17.21 11.30
C ASN A 311 -13.15 -15.75 11.76
N ILE A 312 -14.31 -15.14 12.02
CA ILE A 312 -14.41 -13.79 12.57
C ILE A 312 -13.71 -13.69 13.92
N ALA A 313 -14.00 -14.60 14.86
CA ALA A 313 -13.42 -14.57 16.19
C ALA A 313 -11.88 -14.71 16.16
N LEU A 314 -11.36 -15.68 15.40
CA LEU A 314 -9.93 -15.87 15.22
C LEU A 314 -9.28 -14.65 14.54
N SER A 315 -9.92 -14.09 13.52
CA SER A 315 -9.43 -12.88 12.83
C SER A 315 -9.32 -11.69 13.79
N MET A 316 -10.35 -11.44 14.61
CA MET A 316 -10.34 -10.32 15.56
C MET A 316 -9.30 -10.52 16.67
N VAL A 317 -9.18 -11.74 17.22
CA VAL A 317 -8.13 -12.06 18.19
C VAL A 317 -6.74 -11.88 17.56
N GLY A 318 -6.54 -12.36 16.33
CA GLY A 318 -5.30 -12.18 15.58
C GLY A 318 -4.94 -10.71 15.40
N LEU A 319 -5.88 -9.87 14.95
CA LEU A 319 -5.65 -8.44 14.75
C LEU A 319 -5.34 -7.68 16.04
N ILE A 320 -6.00 -8.01 17.16
CA ILE A 320 -5.71 -7.40 18.46
C ILE A 320 -4.29 -7.76 18.91
N LEU A 321 -3.90 -9.04 18.81
CA LEU A 321 -2.55 -9.49 19.15
C LEU A 321 -1.49 -8.84 18.25
N ILE A 322 -1.77 -8.72 16.95
CA ILE A 322 -0.90 -8.00 16.02
C ILE A 322 -0.75 -6.53 16.43
N ALA A 323 -1.85 -5.84 16.73
CA ALA A 323 -1.83 -4.43 17.11
C ALA A 323 -1.03 -4.18 18.40
N LEU A 324 -1.15 -5.08 19.39
CA LEU A 324 -0.33 -5.06 20.60
C LEU A 324 1.16 -5.32 20.30
N GLY A 325 1.43 -6.30 19.42
CA GLY A 325 2.77 -6.68 18.99
C GLY A 325 3.50 -5.56 18.25
N THR A 326 3.01 -5.16 17.06
CA THR A 326 3.67 -4.15 16.21
C THR A 326 3.74 -2.79 16.91
N GLY A 327 2.66 -2.32 17.55
CA GLY A 327 2.70 -1.03 18.21
C GLY A 327 3.64 -1.03 19.41
N GLY A 328 3.69 -2.13 20.18
CA GLY A 328 4.59 -2.26 21.31
C GLY A 328 6.08 -2.27 20.96
N ILE A 329 6.46 -2.85 19.82
CA ILE A 329 7.87 -2.92 19.38
C ILE A 329 8.34 -1.64 18.67
N LYS A 330 7.45 -0.91 17.98
CA LYS A 330 7.78 0.30 17.20
C LYS A 330 8.66 1.32 17.92
N PRO A 331 8.34 1.78 19.15
CA PRO A 331 9.16 2.78 19.84
C PRO A 331 10.48 2.19 20.37
N CYS A 332 10.57 0.87 20.49
CA CYS A 332 11.69 0.18 21.12
C CYS A 332 12.80 -0.16 20.14
N VAL A 333 12.48 -0.61 18.92
CA VAL A 333 13.47 -1.17 17.97
C VAL A 333 14.44 -0.11 17.45
N SER A 334 13.94 1.05 17.03
CA SER A 334 14.78 2.15 16.54
C SER A 334 15.71 2.69 17.63
N ALA A 335 15.16 2.87 18.85
CA ALA A 335 15.92 3.29 20.02
C ALA A 335 16.98 2.24 20.41
N PHE A 336 16.63 0.95 20.40
CA PHE A 336 17.55 -0.14 20.70
C PHE A 336 18.68 -0.26 19.68
N GLY A 337 18.40 -0.01 18.39
CA GLY A 337 19.40 0.07 17.35
C GLY A 337 20.36 1.25 17.53
N GLY A 338 19.85 2.41 17.92
CA GLY A 338 20.65 3.59 18.26
C GLY A 338 21.58 3.35 19.46
N ASP A 339 21.12 2.61 20.48
CA ASP A 339 21.89 2.28 21.68
C ASP A 339 23.10 1.35 21.41
N GLN A 340 23.25 0.81 20.19
CA GLN A 340 24.39 -0.07 19.84
C GLN A 340 25.68 0.71 19.54
N PHE A 341 25.59 2.03 19.43
CA PHE A 341 26.72 2.91 19.14
C PHE A 341 27.15 3.65 20.41
N GLU A 342 28.45 3.88 20.56
CA GLU A 342 28.99 4.77 21.60
C GLU A 342 28.82 6.24 21.18
N GLU A 343 28.98 7.17 22.13
CA GLU A 343 28.74 8.61 21.89
C GLU A 343 29.69 9.22 20.85
N ASP A 344 30.90 8.68 20.71
CA ASP A 344 31.91 9.10 19.72
C ASP A 344 31.62 8.60 18.28
N GLN A 345 30.65 7.70 18.11
CA GLN A 345 30.34 7.03 16.84
C GLN A 345 29.19 7.68 16.06
N GLU A 346 29.10 9.01 16.04
CA GLU A 346 27.96 9.73 15.44
C GLU A 346 27.77 9.45 13.94
N ARG A 347 28.86 9.38 13.17
CA ARG A 347 28.82 9.11 11.72
C ARG A 347 28.26 7.71 11.42
N GLN A 348 28.64 6.72 12.23
CA GLN A 348 28.17 5.34 12.07
C GLN A 348 26.67 5.24 12.44
N ARG A 349 26.26 5.91 13.53
CA ARG A 349 24.86 5.99 13.95
C ARG A 349 23.95 6.64 12.89
N SER A 350 24.39 7.73 12.25
CA SER A 350 23.64 8.36 11.16
C SER A 350 23.48 7.42 9.94
N THR A 351 24.55 6.71 9.59
CA THR A 351 24.51 5.74 8.48
C THR A 351 23.57 4.56 8.81
N PHE A 352 23.52 4.12 10.07
CA PHE A 352 22.55 3.12 10.52
C PHE A 352 21.11 3.57 10.32
N PHE A 353 20.75 4.79 10.72
CA PHE A 353 19.39 5.30 10.50
C PHE A 353 19.03 5.42 9.01
N SER A 354 20.02 5.71 8.15
CA SER A 354 19.83 5.69 6.70
C SER A 354 19.55 4.27 6.18
N LEU A 355 20.30 3.27 6.65
CA LEU A 355 20.06 1.85 6.32
C LEU A 355 18.70 1.35 6.86
N PHE A 356 18.32 1.79 8.04
CA PHE A 356 17.02 1.50 8.66
C PHE A 356 15.86 2.09 7.85
N TYR A 357 16.01 3.33 7.37
CA TYR A 357 15.01 3.93 6.48
C TYR A 357 14.91 3.19 5.13
N LEU A 358 16.04 2.75 4.58
CA LEU A 358 16.07 1.95 3.37
C LEU A 358 15.37 0.60 3.57
N SER A 359 15.56 -0.08 4.70
CA SER A 359 14.92 -1.37 4.99
C SER A 359 13.40 -1.25 5.13
N ILE A 360 12.90 -0.16 5.72
CA ILE A 360 11.46 0.14 5.82
C ILE A 360 10.84 0.26 4.42
N ASN A 361 11.41 1.10 3.56
CA ASN A 361 10.87 1.33 2.21
C ASN A 361 10.98 0.07 1.35
N ALA A 362 12.08 -0.67 1.45
CA ALA A 362 12.24 -1.94 0.74
C ALA A 362 11.22 -3.00 1.21
N GLY A 363 10.99 -3.11 2.52
CA GLY A 363 9.99 -4.03 3.09
C GLY A 363 8.56 -3.68 2.65
N SER A 364 8.20 -2.40 2.69
CA SER A 364 6.89 -1.90 2.22
C SER A 364 6.68 -2.16 0.72
N LEU A 365 7.68 -1.83 -0.11
CA LEU A 365 7.62 -2.02 -1.57
C LEU A 365 7.48 -3.50 -1.95
N LEU A 366 8.27 -4.38 -1.34
CA LEU A 366 8.24 -5.81 -1.68
C LEU A 366 6.98 -6.50 -1.17
N SER A 367 6.49 -6.12 0.01
CA SER A 367 5.28 -6.72 0.58
C SER A 367 4.00 -6.33 -0.18
N THR A 368 3.88 -5.06 -0.60
CA THR A 368 2.77 -4.58 -1.43
C THR A 368 2.78 -5.15 -2.85
N LEU A 369 3.92 -5.67 -3.33
CA LEU A 369 4.00 -6.46 -4.56
C LEU A 369 3.62 -7.92 -4.34
N ILE A 370 4.30 -8.58 -3.40
CA ILE A 370 4.27 -10.04 -3.28
C ILE A 370 2.98 -10.51 -2.62
N THR A 371 2.56 -9.89 -1.52
CA THR A 371 1.41 -10.40 -0.74
C THR A 371 0.09 -10.38 -1.52
N PRO A 372 -0.26 -9.30 -2.25
CA PRO A 372 -1.43 -9.31 -3.15
C PRO A 372 -1.38 -10.38 -4.25
N THR A 373 -0.19 -10.66 -4.83
CA THR A 373 -0.08 -11.73 -5.85
C THR A 373 -0.32 -13.12 -5.26
N ILE A 374 0.08 -13.32 -3.99
CA ILE A 374 -0.20 -14.55 -3.25
C ILE A 374 -1.70 -14.65 -2.96
N ARG A 375 -2.34 -13.56 -2.51
CA ARG A 375 -3.80 -13.51 -2.27
C ARG A 375 -4.58 -13.89 -3.53
N ALA A 376 -4.22 -13.31 -4.68
CA ALA A 376 -4.91 -13.54 -5.95
C ALA A 376 -4.73 -14.97 -6.50
N SER A 377 -3.79 -15.75 -5.96
CA SER A 377 -3.66 -17.17 -6.31
C SER A 377 -4.79 -17.99 -5.70
N GLN A 378 -5.15 -19.11 -6.35
CA GLN A 378 -6.15 -20.03 -5.84
C GLN A 378 -5.52 -21.09 -4.93
N CYS A 379 -6.05 -21.25 -3.72
CA CYS A 379 -5.67 -22.32 -2.81
C CYS A 379 -6.87 -22.88 -2.04
N GLY A 380 -6.63 -23.97 -1.31
CA GLY A 380 -7.67 -24.77 -0.65
C GLY A 380 -7.57 -26.25 -1.03
N ILE A 381 -7.94 -27.11 -0.08
CA ILE A 381 -7.84 -28.57 -0.20
C ILE A 381 -9.06 -29.09 -0.94
N HIS A 382 -10.25 -28.68 -0.50
CA HIS A 382 -11.53 -29.15 -1.05
C HIS A 382 -12.16 -28.12 -2.00
N SER A 383 -12.28 -26.86 -1.56
CA SER A 383 -12.77 -25.74 -2.38
C SER A 383 -11.61 -24.86 -2.84
N LYS A 384 -11.61 -24.40 -4.11
CA LYS A 384 -10.58 -23.47 -4.62
C LYS A 384 -11.05 -22.04 -4.40
N GLN A 385 -10.39 -21.32 -3.50
CA GLN A 385 -10.68 -19.92 -3.17
C GLN A 385 -9.43 -19.04 -3.25
N GLU A 386 -9.62 -17.71 -3.15
CA GLU A 386 -8.51 -16.76 -3.02
C GLU A 386 -7.67 -17.05 -1.77
N CYS A 387 -6.35 -17.00 -1.90
CA CYS A 387 -5.45 -17.56 -0.92
C CYS A 387 -5.07 -16.60 0.22
N TYR A 388 -6.05 -16.22 1.03
CA TYR A 388 -5.83 -15.46 2.27
C TYR A 388 -4.93 -16.17 3.30
N PRO A 389 -5.06 -17.51 3.53
CA PRO A 389 -4.19 -18.23 4.46
C PRO A 389 -2.72 -18.05 4.19
N LEU A 390 -2.31 -18.14 2.92
CA LEU A 390 -0.92 -17.98 2.52
C LEU A 390 -0.52 -16.51 2.51
N ALA A 391 -1.42 -15.61 2.10
CA ALA A 391 -1.18 -14.16 2.12
C ALA A 391 -0.89 -13.64 3.54
N PHE A 392 -1.55 -14.19 4.58
CA PHE A 392 -1.25 -13.89 5.99
C PHE A 392 -0.15 -14.79 6.57
N GLY A 393 -0.02 -16.02 6.09
CA GLY A 393 0.95 -17.00 6.56
C GLY A 393 2.40 -16.64 6.21
N VAL A 394 2.66 -16.09 5.02
CA VAL A 394 4.01 -15.62 4.65
C VAL A 394 4.51 -14.50 5.58
N PRO A 395 3.73 -13.43 5.85
CA PRO A 395 4.00 -12.48 6.92
C PRO A 395 4.25 -13.11 8.29
N ALA A 396 3.50 -14.15 8.66
CA ALA A 396 3.69 -14.86 9.94
C ALA A 396 5.05 -15.57 10.01
N ILE A 397 5.42 -16.30 8.96
CA ILE A 397 6.72 -16.99 8.85
C ILE A 397 7.86 -15.97 8.88
N LEU A 398 7.75 -14.87 8.13
CA LEU A 398 8.77 -13.82 8.13
C LEU A 398 8.92 -13.15 9.50
N MET A 399 7.83 -12.96 10.23
CA MET A 399 7.88 -12.43 11.59
C MET A 399 8.55 -13.42 12.57
N ALA A 400 8.27 -14.72 12.44
CA ALA A 400 8.96 -15.76 13.21
C ALA A 400 10.46 -15.81 12.88
N VAL A 401 10.84 -15.65 11.61
CA VAL A 401 12.24 -15.53 11.19
C VAL A 401 12.88 -14.27 11.77
N ALA A 402 12.19 -13.13 11.77
CA ALA A 402 12.67 -11.88 12.37
C ALA A 402 13.02 -12.08 13.85
N LEU A 403 12.12 -12.73 14.59
CA LEU A 403 12.31 -13.08 15.99
C LEU A 403 13.54 -13.97 16.21
N VAL A 404 13.70 -15.03 15.41
CA VAL A 404 14.86 -15.94 15.51
C VAL A 404 16.17 -15.20 15.22
N VAL A 405 16.20 -14.39 14.16
CA VAL A 405 17.37 -13.56 13.80
C VAL A 405 17.71 -12.59 14.93
N PHE A 406 16.71 -11.93 15.51
CA PHE A 406 16.90 -11.01 16.64
C PHE A 406 17.47 -11.73 17.88
N VAL A 407 16.97 -12.93 18.21
CA VAL A 407 17.45 -13.74 19.33
C VAL A 407 18.88 -14.24 19.12
N ILE A 408 19.27 -14.61 17.89
CA ILE A 408 20.65 -15.02 17.58
C ILE A 408 21.65 -13.89 17.90
N GLY A 409 21.29 -12.64 17.59
CA GLY A 409 22.10 -11.46 17.93
C GLY A 409 22.15 -11.13 19.43
N SER A 410 21.38 -11.81 20.29
CA SER A 410 21.19 -11.43 21.71
C SER A 410 22.46 -11.39 22.56
N ARG A 411 23.49 -12.16 22.21
CA ARG A 411 24.79 -12.15 22.90
C ARG A 411 25.69 -10.97 22.49
N MET A 412 25.36 -10.31 21.38
CA MET A 412 26.14 -9.24 20.78
C MET A 412 25.58 -7.84 21.07
N TYR A 413 24.35 -7.75 21.57
CA TYR A 413 23.71 -6.46 21.83
C TYR A 413 24.18 -5.82 23.13
N LYS A 414 24.40 -4.51 23.09
CA LYS A 414 24.48 -3.67 24.27
C LYS A 414 23.08 -3.51 24.87
N LYS A 415 22.88 -4.03 26.08
CA LYS A 415 21.58 -4.00 26.80
C LYS A 415 21.63 -2.97 27.91
N VAL A 416 21.11 -1.78 27.63
CA VAL A 416 21.02 -0.69 28.60
C VAL A 416 19.95 -1.01 29.65
N LYS A 417 20.21 -0.70 30.93
CA LYS A 417 19.23 -0.84 32.01
C LYS A 417 18.09 0.18 31.81
N PRO A 418 16.86 -0.12 32.27
CA PRO A 418 15.75 0.83 32.17
C PRO A 418 16.10 2.11 32.93
N GLN A 419 16.10 3.24 32.22
CA GLN A 419 16.13 4.58 32.82
C GLN A 419 14.68 4.97 33.08
N GLY A 420 14.38 5.53 34.26
CA GLY A 420 13.00 5.72 34.74
C GLY A 420 12.04 6.41 33.75
N ASN A 421 10.75 6.31 34.02
CA ASN A 421 9.72 6.72 33.09
C ASN A 421 9.54 8.25 33.02
N ILE A 422 10.24 8.89 32.09
CA ILE A 422 10.15 10.34 31.81
C ILE A 422 8.70 10.75 31.50
N MET A 423 7.92 9.92 30.78
CA MET A 423 6.52 10.21 30.46
C MET A 423 5.64 10.29 31.73
N LEU A 424 5.89 9.40 32.70
CA LEU A 424 5.19 9.40 33.99
C LEU A 424 5.59 10.61 34.84
N GLU A 425 6.87 11.00 34.80
CA GLU A 425 7.38 12.17 35.50
C GLU A 425 6.76 13.47 34.95
N VAL A 426 6.73 13.63 33.62
CA VAL A 426 6.05 14.74 32.94
C VAL A 426 4.56 14.79 33.33
N SER A 427 3.88 13.64 33.30
CA SER A 427 2.45 13.55 33.64
C SER A 427 2.17 13.92 35.12
N LYS A 428 3.02 13.48 36.05
CA LYS A 428 2.93 13.83 37.48
C LYS A 428 3.21 15.31 37.72
N CYS A 429 4.21 15.89 37.05
CA CYS A 429 4.53 17.31 37.14
C CYS A 429 3.37 18.18 36.64
N VAL A 430 2.81 17.86 35.47
CA VAL A 430 1.63 18.55 34.92
C VAL A 430 0.41 18.39 35.83
N GLY A 431 0.14 17.18 36.31
CA GLY A 431 -0.97 16.92 37.24
C GLY A 431 -0.82 17.66 38.57
N PHE A 432 0.39 17.74 39.11
CA PHE A 432 0.70 18.51 40.31
C PHE A 432 0.49 20.01 40.08
N ALA A 433 1.00 20.57 38.96
CA ALA A 433 0.80 21.97 38.62
C ALA A 433 -0.70 22.34 38.52
N ILE A 434 -1.50 21.50 37.86
CA ILE A 434 -2.95 21.70 37.72
C ILE A 434 -3.63 21.64 39.09
N LYS A 435 -3.35 20.60 39.89
CA LYS A 435 -3.91 20.45 41.24
C LYS A 435 -3.55 21.64 42.14
N ASN A 436 -2.29 22.07 42.09
CA ASN A 436 -1.79 23.16 42.92
C ASN A 436 -2.38 24.51 42.49
N ARG A 437 -2.59 24.73 41.18
CA ARG A 437 -3.31 25.89 40.64
C ARG A 437 -4.76 25.95 41.09
N PHE A 438 -5.47 24.82 41.11
CA PHE A 438 -6.86 24.78 41.59
C PHE A 438 -6.96 25.00 43.10
N ARG A 439 -5.99 24.47 43.87
CA ARG A 439 -5.94 24.63 45.34
C ARG A 439 -5.64 26.07 45.78
N HIS A 440 -4.84 26.80 45.01
CA HIS A 440 -4.41 28.17 45.32
C HIS A 440 -5.09 29.23 44.44
N ARG A 441 -6.33 28.98 43.98
CA ARG A 441 -7.11 29.90 43.12
C ARG A 441 -7.63 31.16 43.85
N SER A 442 -7.39 31.28 45.15
CA SER A 442 -7.75 32.45 45.98
C SER A 442 -6.93 33.70 45.58
N LYS A 443 -7.48 34.90 45.83
CA LYS A 443 -6.80 36.20 45.61
C LYS A 443 -5.55 36.41 46.49
N GLU A 444 -5.33 35.56 47.49
CA GLU A 444 -4.19 35.64 48.43
C GLU A 444 -2.84 35.24 47.83
N PHE A 445 -2.81 34.50 46.72
CA PHE A 445 -1.55 34.03 46.13
C PHE A 445 -1.16 34.86 44.89
N PRO A 446 0.11 35.28 44.76
CA PRO A 446 0.58 36.03 43.60
C PRO A 446 0.41 35.21 42.32
N LYS A 447 -0.06 35.87 41.24
CA LYS A 447 -0.21 35.23 39.94
C LYS A 447 1.19 34.93 39.37
N ARG A 448 1.42 33.67 38.98
CA ARG A 448 2.63 33.26 38.25
C ARG A 448 2.48 33.51 36.75
N GLU A 449 3.58 33.74 36.04
CA GLU A 449 3.58 34.06 34.59
C GLU A 449 3.04 32.91 33.73
N HIS A 450 3.42 31.66 34.02
CA HIS A 450 2.89 30.47 33.36
C HIS A 450 2.21 29.52 34.36
N TRP A 451 1.14 28.84 33.92
CA TRP A 451 0.37 27.94 34.78
C TRP A 451 1.16 26.70 35.25
N LEU A 452 2.24 26.34 34.55
CA LEU A 452 3.11 25.23 34.94
C LEU A 452 4.08 25.61 36.08
N ASP A 453 4.27 26.91 36.35
CA ASP A 453 5.18 27.36 37.41
C ASP A 453 4.68 27.02 38.82
N TRP A 454 3.42 26.60 38.93
CA TRP A 454 2.85 26.03 40.16
C TRP A 454 3.47 24.68 40.54
N ALA A 455 4.31 24.10 39.68
CA ALA A 455 5.12 22.92 40.00
C ALA A 455 6.48 23.23 40.62
N SER A 456 6.93 24.49 40.64
CA SER A 456 8.28 24.84 41.11
C SER A 456 8.54 24.48 42.57
N ASP A 457 7.47 24.29 43.34
CA ASP A 457 7.55 23.96 44.76
C ASP A 457 8.03 22.51 44.98
N LYS A 458 8.00 21.67 43.94
CA LYS A 458 8.32 20.24 44.00
C LYS A 458 9.26 19.75 42.89
N TYR A 459 9.31 20.43 41.75
CA TYR A 459 10.04 20.00 40.56
C TYR A 459 11.05 21.06 40.12
N ASP A 460 12.15 20.59 39.54
CA ASP A 460 13.25 21.45 39.09
C ASP A 460 12.81 22.43 38.00
N LYS A 461 13.36 23.65 38.05
CA LYS A 461 13.05 24.72 37.08
C LYS A 461 13.39 24.29 35.65
N GLN A 462 14.48 23.55 35.46
CA GLN A 462 14.89 23.01 34.16
C GLN A 462 13.83 22.04 33.61
N LEU A 463 13.35 21.10 34.42
CA LEU A 463 12.30 20.15 34.03
C LEU A 463 11.00 20.88 33.64
N ILE A 464 10.61 21.89 34.42
CA ILE A 464 9.42 22.72 34.14
C ILE A 464 9.59 23.46 32.80
N ALA A 465 10.76 24.04 32.52
CA ALA A 465 11.05 24.70 31.25
C ALA A 465 10.98 23.73 30.06
N GLN A 466 11.56 22.54 30.19
CA GLN A 466 11.50 21.49 29.16
C GLN A 466 10.05 21.03 28.90
N ILE A 467 9.23 20.86 29.95
CA ILE A 467 7.81 20.51 29.79
C ILE A 467 7.05 21.64 29.09
N LYS A 468 7.32 22.92 29.39
CA LYS A 468 6.71 24.05 28.66
C LYS A 468 7.02 23.97 27.15
N MET A 469 8.24 23.62 26.76
CA MET A 469 8.62 23.45 25.36
C MET A 469 7.83 22.32 24.68
N VAL A 470 7.79 21.15 25.32
CA VAL A 470 7.04 19.99 24.82
C VAL A 470 5.56 20.32 24.66
N LEU A 471 4.93 20.96 25.64
CA LEU A 471 3.52 21.34 25.58
C LEU A 471 3.23 22.35 24.45
N ARG A 472 4.15 23.26 24.13
CA ARG A 472 4.00 24.17 22.98
C ARG A 472 3.97 23.40 21.65
N VAL A 473 4.82 22.38 21.50
CA VAL A 473 4.84 21.53 20.29
C VAL A 473 3.59 20.63 20.24
N LEU A 474 3.20 20.03 21.36
CA LEU A 474 1.98 19.22 21.44
C LEU A 474 0.71 20.03 21.14
N PHE A 475 0.69 21.33 21.49
CA PHE A 475 -0.41 22.21 21.09
C PHE A 475 -0.50 22.38 19.56
N LEU A 476 0.64 22.48 18.87
CA LEU A 476 0.67 22.46 17.39
C LEU A 476 0.26 21.11 16.80
N TYR A 477 0.29 20.02 17.56
CA TYR A 477 -0.12 18.71 17.08
C TYR A 477 -1.63 18.53 16.98
N ILE A 478 -2.43 19.34 17.68
CA ILE A 478 -3.88 19.19 17.76
C ILE A 478 -4.56 19.09 16.37
N PRO A 479 -4.17 19.88 15.34
CA PRO A 479 -4.79 19.78 14.02
C PRO A 479 -4.23 18.65 13.14
N LEU A 480 -3.06 18.08 13.46
CA LEU A 480 -2.38 17.08 12.63
C LEU A 480 -3.15 15.77 12.37
N PRO A 481 -4.00 15.26 13.29
CA PRO A 481 -4.76 14.02 13.07
C PRO A 481 -5.55 13.98 11.76
N MET A 482 -6.08 15.11 11.28
CA MET A 482 -6.84 15.13 10.02
C MET A 482 -5.99 14.75 8.80
N PHE A 483 -4.69 15.03 8.81
CA PHE A 483 -3.80 14.59 7.75
C PHE A 483 -3.75 13.05 7.69
N TRP A 484 -3.62 12.40 8.85
CA TRP A 484 -3.56 10.95 8.94
C TRP A 484 -4.90 10.29 8.61
N ALA A 485 -6.02 10.93 8.96
CA ALA A 485 -7.36 10.49 8.57
C ALA A 485 -7.53 10.38 7.05
N VAL A 486 -6.88 11.27 6.30
CA VAL A 486 -6.84 11.30 4.84
C VAL A 486 -5.81 10.31 4.30
N PHE A 487 -4.60 10.31 4.88
CA PHE A 487 -3.49 9.49 4.40
C PHE A 487 -3.73 7.97 4.51
N ASP A 488 -4.32 7.50 5.61
CA ASP A 488 -4.53 6.06 5.82
C ASP A 488 -5.69 5.47 4.98
N GLN A 489 -6.47 6.28 4.25
CA GLN A 489 -7.53 5.77 3.36
C GLN A 489 -7.00 5.03 2.14
N GLN A 490 -5.71 5.22 1.81
CA GLN A 490 -5.08 4.54 0.68
C GLN A 490 -5.13 3.01 0.79
N GLY A 491 -5.27 2.47 2.01
CA GLY A 491 -5.37 1.03 2.25
C GLY A 491 -6.80 0.52 2.47
N SER A 492 -7.79 1.42 2.56
CA SER A 492 -9.21 1.09 2.71
C SER A 492 -10.00 1.56 1.48
N ARG A 493 -10.54 2.79 1.51
CA ARG A 493 -11.41 3.34 0.47
C ARG A 493 -10.79 3.36 -0.92
N TRP A 494 -9.50 3.69 -1.05
CA TRP A 494 -8.86 3.71 -2.38
C TRP A 494 -8.63 2.31 -2.96
N THR A 495 -8.47 1.29 -2.10
CA THR A 495 -8.43 -0.11 -2.52
C THR A 495 -9.78 -0.54 -3.09
N LEU A 496 -10.89 -0.14 -2.46
CA LEU A 496 -12.24 -0.42 -2.94
C LEU A 496 -12.55 0.36 -4.23
N GLN A 497 -12.14 1.63 -4.31
CA GLN A 497 -12.21 2.39 -5.55
C GLN A 497 -11.45 1.69 -6.69
N ALA A 498 -10.25 1.16 -6.43
CA ALA A 498 -9.49 0.42 -7.43
C ALA A 498 -10.21 -0.88 -7.87
N ALA A 499 -10.93 -1.55 -6.97
CA ALA A 499 -11.67 -2.77 -7.28
C ALA A 499 -12.82 -2.55 -8.30
N ALA A 500 -13.33 -1.32 -8.38
CA ALA A 500 -14.34 -0.89 -9.35
C ALA A 500 -13.75 -0.37 -10.69
N MET A 501 -12.42 -0.38 -10.86
CA MET A 501 -11.74 0.16 -12.04
C MET A 501 -11.26 -0.96 -12.99
N ASN A 502 -10.84 -0.58 -14.20
CA ASN A 502 -10.18 -1.49 -15.14
C ASN A 502 -8.69 -1.64 -14.78
N GLY A 503 -8.27 -2.87 -14.50
CA GLY A 503 -6.90 -3.24 -14.11
C GLY A 503 -5.99 -3.74 -15.24
N ASP A 504 -6.33 -3.50 -16.51
CA ASP A 504 -5.54 -3.95 -17.66
C ASP A 504 -4.30 -3.08 -17.97
N PHE A 505 -3.16 -3.41 -17.38
CA PHE A 505 -1.87 -2.81 -17.73
C PHE A 505 -1.11 -3.63 -18.81
N GLY A 506 -1.80 -4.49 -19.58
CA GLY A 506 -1.22 -5.57 -20.37
C GLY A 506 -1.00 -6.87 -19.59
N PHE A 507 -1.17 -6.79 -18.27
CA PHE A 507 -1.40 -7.88 -17.33
C PHE A 507 -2.43 -7.37 -16.31
N GLN A 508 -3.15 -8.28 -15.66
CA GLN A 508 -4.15 -7.89 -14.66
C GLN A 508 -3.46 -7.46 -13.37
N LEU A 509 -3.52 -6.16 -13.08
CA LEU A 509 -3.09 -5.61 -11.80
C LEU A 509 -4.22 -5.77 -10.76
N GLN A 510 -3.87 -6.25 -9.57
CA GLN A 510 -4.84 -6.40 -8.48
C GLN A 510 -5.11 -5.06 -7.78
N PRO A 511 -6.32 -4.81 -7.25
CA PRO A 511 -6.67 -3.52 -6.64
C PRO A 511 -5.75 -3.10 -5.49
N ASP A 512 -5.43 -4.03 -4.60
CA ASP A 512 -4.56 -3.87 -3.44
C ASP A 512 -3.08 -3.61 -3.81
N GLN A 513 -2.67 -3.91 -5.06
CA GLN A 513 -1.33 -3.57 -5.55
C GLN A 513 -1.15 -2.09 -5.85
N MET A 514 -2.23 -1.31 -6.01
CA MET A 514 -2.10 0.14 -6.25
C MET A 514 -1.39 0.88 -5.12
N GLN A 515 -1.39 0.31 -3.91
CA GLN A 515 -0.62 0.83 -2.77
C GLN A 515 0.90 0.87 -3.02
N ILE A 516 1.42 0.11 -4.00
CA ILE A 516 2.84 0.15 -4.40
C ILE A 516 3.29 1.54 -4.90
N VAL A 517 2.35 2.33 -5.43
CA VAL A 517 2.65 3.64 -6.00
C VAL A 517 3.24 4.55 -4.93
N ASN A 518 2.73 4.49 -3.69
CA ASN A 518 3.21 5.34 -2.61
C ASN A 518 4.72 5.13 -2.28
N PRO A 519 5.20 3.93 -1.91
CA PRO A 519 6.63 3.72 -1.59
C PRO A 519 7.56 4.01 -2.77
N ILE A 520 7.15 3.72 -4.01
CA ILE A 520 7.93 4.09 -5.22
C ILE A 520 8.08 5.61 -5.29
N LEU A 521 6.97 6.33 -5.14
CA LEU A 521 6.99 7.78 -5.18
C LEU A 521 7.77 8.39 -4.02
N ILE A 522 7.71 7.85 -2.80
CA ILE A 522 8.52 8.35 -1.67
C ILE A 522 10.01 8.29 -2.00
N VAL A 523 10.49 7.15 -2.51
CA VAL A 523 11.90 6.93 -2.85
C VAL A 523 12.38 7.91 -3.93
N ILE A 524 11.49 8.33 -4.84
CA ILE A 524 11.79 9.30 -5.90
C ILE A 524 11.65 10.75 -5.38
N MET A 525 10.57 11.04 -4.66
CA MET A 525 10.17 12.40 -4.31
C MET A 525 10.98 12.98 -3.16
N VAL A 526 11.49 12.17 -2.23
CA VAL A 526 12.37 12.67 -1.16
C VAL A 526 13.65 13.29 -1.76
N PRO A 527 14.46 12.58 -2.57
CA PRO A 527 15.63 13.18 -3.23
C PRO A 527 15.31 14.36 -4.15
N VAL A 528 14.20 14.29 -4.89
CA VAL A 528 13.76 15.38 -5.78
C VAL A 528 13.39 16.63 -4.97
N THR A 529 12.70 16.47 -3.85
CA THR A 529 12.30 17.60 -3.01
C THR A 529 13.53 18.27 -2.39
N ASP A 530 14.47 17.48 -1.90
CA ASP A 530 15.70 18.01 -1.26
C ASP A 530 16.69 18.61 -2.28
N SER A 531 16.89 17.96 -3.42
CA SER A 531 17.93 18.35 -4.38
C SER A 531 17.46 19.36 -5.42
N LEU A 532 16.17 19.39 -5.74
CA LEU A 532 15.59 20.26 -6.78
C LEU A 532 14.63 21.28 -6.19
N VAL A 533 13.59 20.85 -5.47
CA VAL A 533 12.49 21.74 -5.05
C VAL A 533 12.97 22.78 -4.04
N TYR A 534 13.59 22.37 -2.92
CA TYR A 534 14.04 23.33 -1.90
C TYR A 534 15.11 24.32 -2.40
N PRO A 535 16.12 23.91 -3.20
CA PRO A 535 17.07 24.86 -3.79
C PRO A 535 16.41 25.85 -4.75
N LEU A 536 15.42 25.42 -5.54
CA LEU A 536 14.66 26.32 -6.43
C LEU A 536 13.84 27.33 -5.63
N ILE A 537 13.18 26.91 -4.55
CA ILE A 537 12.43 27.82 -3.66
C ILE A 537 13.38 28.83 -3.01
N LYS A 538 14.58 28.39 -2.59
CA LYS A 538 15.62 29.27 -2.03
C LYS A 538 16.10 30.29 -3.06
N LYS A 539 16.24 29.90 -4.33
CA LYS A 539 16.55 30.83 -5.44
C LYS A 539 15.44 31.86 -5.67
N CYS A 540 14.18 31.51 -5.39
CA CYS A 540 13.05 32.43 -5.42
C CYS A 540 12.96 33.36 -4.19
N LYS A 541 13.94 33.32 -3.27
CA LYS A 541 14.00 34.12 -2.03
C LYS A 541 12.79 33.93 -1.11
N LEU A 542 12.12 32.79 -1.18
CA LEU A 542 11.02 32.42 -0.29
C LEU A 542 11.55 31.67 0.93
N ASN A 543 11.34 32.21 2.12
CA ASN A 543 11.67 31.52 3.38
C ASN A 543 10.61 30.44 3.66
N PHE A 544 10.97 29.21 3.34
CA PHE A 544 10.13 28.03 3.46
C PHE A 544 10.41 27.28 4.76
N THR A 545 9.87 27.80 5.86
CA THR A 545 10.04 27.23 7.21
C THR A 545 9.37 25.85 7.31
N PRO A 546 9.79 24.99 8.27
CA PRO A 546 9.19 23.66 8.45
C PRO A 546 7.66 23.67 8.59
N LEU A 547 7.10 24.64 9.32
CA LEU A 547 5.66 24.74 9.50
C LEU A 547 4.93 25.13 8.19
N LYS A 548 5.54 25.99 7.36
CA LYS A 548 4.98 26.32 6.03
C LYS A 548 5.01 25.11 5.09
N LYS A 549 6.06 24.30 5.13
CA LYS A 549 6.14 23.03 4.39
C LYS A 549 4.98 22.12 4.78
N MET A 550 4.74 21.94 6.09
CA MET A 550 3.61 21.15 6.60
C MET A 550 2.26 21.69 6.15
N THR A 551 2.06 23.01 6.14
CA THR A 551 0.83 23.65 5.61
C THR A 551 0.62 23.32 4.12
N VAL A 552 1.67 23.45 3.30
CA VAL A 552 1.59 23.09 1.88
C VAL A 552 1.32 21.59 1.72
N GLY A 553 1.91 20.75 2.56
CA GLY A 553 1.60 19.32 2.62
C GLY A 553 0.12 19.04 2.87
N MET A 554 -0.49 19.65 3.89
CA MET A 554 -1.92 19.52 4.16
C MET A 554 -2.79 19.99 2.98
N PHE A 555 -2.41 21.09 2.32
CA PHE A 555 -3.11 21.58 1.13
C PHE A 555 -3.05 20.60 -0.04
N LEU A 556 -1.87 20.03 -0.34
CA LEU A 556 -1.73 19.00 -1.36
C LEU A 556 -2.51 17.73 -1.02
N GLY A 557 -2.57 17.35 0.27
CA GLY A 557 -3.39 16.24 0.74
C GLY A 557 -4.89 16.47 0.49
N SER A 558 -5.37 17.70 0.70
CA SER A 558 -6.75 18.08 0.36
C SER A 558 -7.01 17.97 -1.15
N MET A 559 -6.08 18.46 -1.98
CA MET A 559 -6.17 18.31 -3.44
C MET A 559 -6.15 16.85 -3.91
N ALA A 560 -5.42 15.96 -3.23
CA ALA A 560 -5.42 14.54 -3.54
C ALA A 560 -6.82 13.93 -3.40
N PHE A 561 -7.59 14.35 -2.40
CA PHE A 561 -8.97 13.89 -2.20
C PHE A 561 -9.97 14.53 -3.14
N VAL A 562 -9.73 15.77 -3.60
CA VAL A 562 -10.48 16.34 -4.73
C VAL A 562 -10.27 15.49 -5.99
N ALA A 563 -9.02 15.10 -6.28
CA ALA A 563 -8.73 14.20 -7.40
C ALA A 563 -9.42 12.83 -7.24
N ALA A 564 -9.41 12.25 -6.03
CA ALA A 564 -10.10 10.99 -5.74
C ALA A 564 -11.62 11.10 -5.91
N ALA A 565 -12.23 12.20 -5.50
CA ALA A 565 -13.65 12.48 -5.73
C ALA A 565 -13.99 12.56 -7.23
N LEU A 566 -13.16 13.25 -8.02
CA LEU A 566 -13.36 13.36 -9.47
C LEU A 566 -13.27 11.99 -10.17
N VAL A 567 -12.33 11.14 -9.75
CA VAL A 567 -12.22 9.77 -10.25
C VAL A 567 -13.46 8.96 -9.86
N GLN A 568 -13.92 9.08 -8.60
CA GLN A 568 -15.10 8.38 -8.12
C GLN A 568 -16.37 8.74 -8.91
N VAL A 569 -16.60 10.02 -9.18
CA VAL A 569 -17.74 10.47 -9.99
C VAL A 569 -17.75 9.82 -11.38
N GLN A 570 -16.57 9.64 -12.00
CA GLN A 570 -16.49 8.97 -13.30
C GLN A 570 -16.77 7.46 -13.21
N ILE A 571 -16.39 6.82 -12.12
CA ILE A 571 -16.72 5.41 -11.85
C ILE A 571 -18.23 5.27 -11.65
N ASP A 572 -18.82 6.10 -10.80
CA ASP A 572 -20.24 6.05 -10.45
C ASP A 572 -21.14 6.29 -11.67
N ASN A 573 -20.74 7.20 -12.58
CA ASN A 573 -21.42 7.41 -13.85
C ASN A 573 -21.43 6.18 -14.78
N SER A 574 -20.51 5.23 -14.57
CA SER A 574 -20.39 4.00 -15.36
C SER A 574 -21.07 2.79 -14.71
N ASN A 575 -21.65 2.95 -13.52
CA ASN A 575 -22.31 1.87 -12.80
C ASN A 575 -23.75 1.68 -13.28
N PRO A 576 -24.23 0.42 -13.39
CA PRO A 576 -25.62 0.16 -13.73
C PRO A 576 -26.54 0.62 -12.58
N VAL A 577 -27.69 1.21 -12.93
CA VAL A 577 -28.73 1.56 -11.97
C VAL A 577 -29.64 0.35 -11.76
N PHE A 578 -29.60 -0.22 -10.56
CA PHE A 578 -30.45 -1.35 -10.17
C PHE A 578 -31.86 -0.87 -9.74
N PRO A 579 -32.91 -1.72 -9.88
CA PRO A 579 -34.27 -1.35 -9.50
C PRO A 579 -34.40 -1.15 -7.98
N ALA A 580 -35.04 -0.05 -7.58
CA ALA A 580 -35.36 0.24 -6.18
C ALA A 580 -36.59 -0.58 -5.70
N ALA A 581 -36.93 -0.48 -4.40
CA ALA A 581 -38.16 -1.07 -3.87
C ALA A 581 -39.40 -0.61 -4.65
N GLY A 582 -40.32 -1.53 -4.97
CA GLY A 582 -41.47 -1.27 -5.85
C GLY A 582 -41.18 -1.23 -7.36
N GLN A 583 -39.92 -1.40 -7.78
CA GLN A 583 -39.51 -1.41 -9.19
C GLN A 583 -38.95 -2.77 -9.63
N THR A 584 -38.98 -3.02 -10.93
CA THR A 584 -38.38 -4.17 -11.61
C THR A 584 -37.79 -3.72 -12.94
N GLN A 585 -36.78 -4.43 -13.46
CA GLN A 585 -36.22 -4.14 -14.78
C GLN A 585 -36.37 -5.31 -15.74
N ILE A 586 -36.65 -5.02 -17.01
CA ILE A 586 -36.81 -6.02 -18.05
C ILE A 586 -35.91 -5.67 -19.24
N LYS A 587 -35.13 -6.65 -19.69
CA LYS A 587 -34.35 -6.64 -20.93
C LYS A 587 -35.00 -7.59 -21.94
N LEU A 588 -35.11 -7.16 -23.19
CA LEU A 588 -35.66 -7.97 -24.28
C LEU A 588 -34.51 -8.38 -25.21
N ILE A 589 -34.51 -9.65 -25.64
CA ILE A 589 -33.56 -10.17 -26.62
C ILE A 589 -34.34 -10.87 -27.74
N ASN A 590 -34.18 -10.39 -28.97
CA ASN A 590 -34.76 -11.05 -30.13
C ASN A 590 -33.73 -11.99 -30.76
N LEU A 591 -33.89 -13.30 -30.54
CA LEU A 591 -33.04 -14.35 -31.08
C LEU A 591 -33.48 -14.83 -32.48
N GLY A 592 -34.57 -14.25 -33.02
CA GLY A 592 -35.15 -14.64 -34.30
C GLY A 592 -34.64 -13.82 -35.47
N ALA A 593 -34.97 -14.28 -36.68
CA ALA A 593 -34.64 -13.59 -37.93
C ALA A 593 -35.62 -12.46 -38.33
N PHE A 594 -36.73 -12.31 -37.60
CA PHE A 594 -37.77 -11.31 -37.89
C PHE A 594 -37.86 -10.26 -36.78
N PRO A 595 -38.13 -8.99 -37.12
CA PRO A 595 -38.35 -7.96 -36.11
C PRO A 595 -39.60 -8.29 -35.28
N ALA A 596 -39.61 -7.82 -34.04
CA ALA A 596 -40.74 -7.98 -33.14
C ALA A 596 -41.05 -6.68 -32.40
N THR A 597 -42.34 -6.43 -32.18
CA THR A 597 -42.84 -5.34 -31.35
C THR A 597 -43.37 -5.93 -30.06
N VAL A 598 -42.83 -5.51 -28.92
CA VAL A 598 -43.29 -5.91 -27.59
C VAL A 598 -44.10 -4.79 -26.96
N GLN A 599 -45.35 -5.08 -26.61
CA GLN A 599 -46.27 -4.13 -25.98
C GLN A 599 -46.51 -4.48 -24.51
N PHE A 600 -46.16 -3.57 -23.61
CA PHE A 600 -46.37 -3.73 -22.16
C PHE A 600 -47.77 -3.28 -21.74
N GLN A 601 -48.53 -4.16 -21.09
CA GLN A 601 -49.92 -3.91 -20.68
C GLN A 601 -50.04 -3.59 -19.17
N PRO A 602 -50.96 -2.69 -18.78
CA PRO A 602 -51.95 -1.98 -19.61
C PRO A 602 -51.43 -0.59 -20.04
N ARG A 603 -50.89 -0.50 -21.27
CA ARG A 603 -50.40 0.74 -21.93
C ARG A 603 -49.21 1.44 -21.26
N LEU A 604 -48.17 0.70 -20.92
CA LEU A 604 -46.94 1.27 -20.36
C LEU A 604 -46.00 1.79 -21.46
N GLN A 605 -45.64 0.93 -22.42
CA GLN A 605 -44.67 1.23 -23.47
C GLN A 605 -44.80 0.20 -24.61
N SER A 606 -44.38 0.55 -25.83
CA SER A 606 -44.18 -0.39 -26.93
C SER A 606 -42.76 -0.23 -27.45
N VAL A 607 -42.08 -1.35 -27.69
CA VAL A 607 -40.66 -1.37 -28.07
C VAL A 607 -40.47 -2.31 -29.24
N ASP A 608 -39.82 -1.81 -30.28
CA ASP A 608 -39.43 -2.59 -31.45
C ASP A 608 -38.01 -3.14 -31.25
N VAL A 609 -37.84 -4.43 -31.47
CA VAL A 609 -36.56 -5.14 -31.32
C VAL A 609 -36.22 -5.81 -32.64
N ALA A 610 -35.13 -5.39 -33.27
CA ALA A 610 -34.68 -5.94 -34.55
C ALA A 610 -34.12 -7.36 -34.37
N PRO A 611 -33.95 -8.13 -35.47
CA PRO A 611 -33.35 -9.47 -35.42
C PRO A 611 -31.95 -9.46 -34.80
N ASN A 612 -31.68 -10.40 -33.87
CA ASN A 612 -30.40 -10.55 -33.15
C ASN A 612 -29.94 -9.29 -32.40
N GLU A 613 -30.87 -8.43 -31.97
CA GLU A 613 -30.60 -7.26 -31.13
C GLU A 613 -31.24 -7.40 -29.75
N GLU A 614 -30.65 -6.73 -28.75
CA GLU A 614 -31.24 -6.52 -27.44
C GLU A 614 -31.77 -5.11 -27.23
N THR A 615 -32.62 -4.95 -26.22
CA THR A 615 -32.85 -3.66 -25.58
C THR A 615 -31.89 -3.47 -24.41
N GLY A 616 -31.73 -2.23 -23.94
CA GLY A 616 -31.23 -1.99 -22.58
C GLY A 616 -32.24 -2.49 -21.52
N TYR A 617 -31.81 -2.57 -20.26
CA TYR A 617 -32.72 -2.78 -19.14
C TYR A 617 -33.67 -1.60 -18.99
N MET A 618 -34.98 -1.86 -19.05
CA MET A 618 -36.02 -0.87 -18.89
C MET A 618 -36.68 -1.03 -17.52
N THR A 619 -36.84 0.07 -16.78
CA THR A 619 -37.42 0.05 -15.43
C THR A 619 -38.92 0.24 -15.46
N PHE A 620 -39.65 -0.60 -14.72
CA PHE A 620 -41.10 -0.56 -14.56
C PHE A 620 -41.49 -0.59 -13.08
N GLU A 621 -42.65 -0.02 -12.75
CA GLU A 621 -43.28 -0.24 -11.44
C GLU A 621 -43.90 -1.63 -11.42
N THR A 622 -43.49 -2.47 -10.46
CA THR A 622 -43.85 -3.89 -10.40
C THR A 622 -45.36 -4.10 -10.32
N SER A 623 -46.09 -3.24 -9.60
CA SER A 623 -47.54 -3.33 -9.41
C SER A 623 -48.36 -2.97 -10.66
N LYS A 624 -47.77 -2.25 -11.62
CA LYS A 624 -48.48 -1.75 -12.81
C LYS A 624 -48.37 -2.68 -14.01
N LEU A 625 -47.40 -3.60 -14.01
CA LEU A 625 -47.11 -4.44 -15.17
C LEU A 625 -47.73 -5.84 -14.99
N GLN A 626 -48.67 -6.20 -15.86
CA GLN A 626 -49.44 -7.45 -15.73
C GLN A 626 -49.11 -8.50 -16.80
N SER A 627 -48.90 -8.03 -18.04
CA SER A 627 -48.60 -8.89 -19.17
C SER A 627 -47.83 -8.12 -20.24
N LEU A 628 -47.15 -8.87 -21.10
CA LEU A 628 -46.54 -8.34 -22.31
C LEU A 628 -47.07 -9.09 -23.53
N ASN A 629 -47.17 -8.39 -24.65
CA ASN A 629 -47.64 -8.93 -25.91
C ASN A 629 -46.53 -8.83 -26.96
N ILE A 630 -46.05 -9.96 -27.46
CA ILE A 630 -44.99 -10.04 -28.47
C ILE A 630 -45.63 -10.25 -29.83
N ILE A 631 -45.47 -9.26 -30.71
CA ILE A 631 -45.99 -9.29 -32.07
C ILE A 631 -44.79 -9.43 -33.01
N SER A 632 -44.71 -10.52 -33.76
CA SER A 632 -43.64 -10.72 -34.75
C SER A 632 -44.20 -11.37 -36.01
N ALA A 633 -43.94 -10.74 -37.16
CA ALA A 633 -44.57 -11.07 -38.43
C ALA A 633 -46.12 -11.15 -38.31
N THR A 634 -46.71 -12.33 -38.53
CA THR A 634 -48.16 -12.56 -38.43
C THR A 634 -48.61 -13.17 -37.09
N LEU A 635 -47.67 -13.44 -36.18
CA LEU A 635 -47.93 -14.11 -34.91
C LEU A 635 -47.98 -13.11 -33.76
N ASN A 636 -48.82 -13.43 -32.78
CA ASN A 636 -48.95 -12.67 -31.55
C ASN A 636 -48.96 -13.62 -30.36
N LYS A 637 -48.20 -13.31 -29.32
CA LYS A 637 -48.14 -14.10 -28.09
C LYS A 637 -48.19 -13.19 -26.87
N THR A 638 -49.15 -13.46 -25.98
CA THR A 638 -49.25 -12.79 -24.68
C THR A 638 -48.59 -13.65 -23.61
N GLU A 639 -47.70 -13.05 -22.84
CA GLU A 639 -47.06 -13.65 -21.66
C GLU A 639 -47.55 -12.93 -20.40
N HIS A 640 -47.96 -13.71 -19.41
CA HIS A 640 -48.30 -13.20 -18.08
C HIS A 640 -47.06 -13.16 -17.20
N LEU A 641 -46.94 -12.10 -16.40
CA LEU A 641 -45.71 -11.81 -15.66
C LEU A 641 -45.94 -11.96 -14.16
N GLU A 642 -45.15 -12.82 -13.53
CA GLU A 642 -45.01 -12.89 -12.07
C GLU A 642 -43.68 -12.24 -11.69
N LEU A 643 -43.71 -10.95 -11.41
CA LEU A 643 -42.49 -10.16 -11.16
C LEU A 643 -42.29 -9.95 -9.67
N GLN A 644 -41.03 -10.09 -9.24
CA GLN A 644 -40.61 -9.70 -7.90
C GLN A 644 -40.03 -8.30 -7.93
N GLU A 645 -40.26 -7.54 -6.85
CA GLU A 645 -39.62 -6.24 -6.66
C GLU A 645 -38.11 -6.40 -6.53
N THR A 646 -37.35 -5.38 -6.91
CA THR A 646 -35.87 -5.33 -6.85
C THR A 646 -35.14 -6.33 -7.76
N GLN A 647 -35.86 -7.04 -8.63
CA GLN A 647 -35.28 -8.02 -9.56
C GLN A 647 -35.18 -7.50 -10.99
N ARG A 648 -34.21 -8.06 -11.71
CA ARG A 648 -33.98 -7.85 -13.14
C ARG A 648 -34.31 -9.12 -13.91
N TYR A 649 -34.93 -8.98 -15.06
CA TYR A 649 -35.34 -10.10 -15.89
C TYR A 649 -34.89 -9.91 -17.34
N THR A 650 -34.50 -11.02 -17.96
CA THR A 650 -34.22 -11.08 -19.39
C THR A 650 -35.28 -11.98 -20.06
N LEU A 651 -36.00 -11.41 -21.02
CA LEU A 651 -36.90 -12.16 -21.90
C LEU A 651 -36.24 -12.33 -23.25
N ALA A 652 -35.87 -13.57 -23.56
CA ALA A 652 -35.42 -13.92 -24.89
C ALA A 652 -36.55 -14.61 -25.65
N PHE A 653 -36.76 -14.20 -26.90
CA PHE A 653 -37.81 -14.76 -27.75
C PHE A 653 -37.32 -14.96 -29.17
N LYS A 654 -37.94 -15.90 -29.88
CA LYS A 654 -37.70 -16.13 -31.31
C LYS A 654 -38.96 -16.52 -32.03
N TRP A 655 -39.10 -16.01 -33.25
CA TRP A 655 -40.16 -16.43 -34.15
C TRP A 655 -39.87 -17.84 -34.67
N VAL A 656 -40.87 -18.73 -34.57
CA VAL A 656 -40.87 -20.07 -35.16
C VAL A 656 -42.16 -20.17 -36.00
N PRO A 657 -42.20 -20.94 -37.11
CA PRO A 657 -43.37 -20.96 -38.00
C PRO A 657 -44.72 -21.27 -37.32
N THR A 658 -44.72 -21.97 -36.19
CA THR A 658 -45.93 -22.39 -35.48
C THR A 658 -46.32 -21.49 -34.30
N ASN A 659 -45.36 -20.80 -33.67
CA ASN A 659 -45.57 -19.95 -32.50
C ASN A 659 -44.35 -19.04 -32.27
N ILE A 660 -44.49 -18.03 -31.40
CA ILE A 660 -43.36 -17.32 -30.83
C ILE A 660 -42.87 -18.10 -29.61
N SER A 661 -41.65 -18.62 -29.67
CA SER A 661 -41.05 -19.27 -28.51
C SER A 661 -40.34 -18.22 -27.66
N SER A 662 -40.48 -18.31 -26.34
CA SER A 662 -39.96 -17.34 -25.39
C SER A 662 -39.47 -18.06 -24.13
N THR A 663 -38.46 -17.49 -23.51
CA THR A 663 -37.91 -17.92 -22.24
C THR A 663 -37.77 -16.71 -21.33
N TRP A 664 -38.15 -16.88 -20.07
CA TRP A 664 -38.04 -15.86 -19.04
C TRP A 664 -36.93 -16.27 -18.08
N THR A 665 -35.99 -15.38 -17.82
CA THR A 665 -34.86 -15.66 -16.93
C THR A 665 -34.67 -14.51 -15.93
N GLU A 666 -34.58 -14.86 -14.65
CA GLU A 666 -34.21 -13.93 -13.60
C GLU A 666 -32.69 -13.70 -13.62
N ASP A 667 -32.29 -12.44 -13.67
CA ASP A 667 -30.90 -12.03 -13.65
C ASP A 667 -30.45 -11.86 -12.19
N ASN A 668 -29.97 -12.95 -11.57
CA ASN A 668 -29.46 -12.97 -10.18
C ASN A 668 -28.17 -12.17 -9.94
N VAL A 669 -27.89 -11.17 -10.78
CA VAL A 669 -26.75 -10.27 -10.64
C VAL A 669 -27.27 -8.95 -10.08
N THR A 670 -27.01 -8.68 -8.81
CA THR A 670 -27.49 -7.50 -8.08
C THR A 670 -26.42 -6.42 -7.90
N SER A 671 -25.18 -6.71 -8.26
CA SER A 671 -24.06 -5.76 -8.24
C SER A 671 -23.17 -5.93 -9.48
N LYS A 672 -22.40 -4.89 -9.79
CA LYS A 672 -21.39 -4.95 -10.85
C LYS A 672 -20.25 -5.89 -10.41
N PRO A 673 -19.74 -6.78 -11.28
CA PRO A 673 -18.58 -7.61 -10.94
C PRO A 673 -17.35 -6.74 -10.58
N GLU A 674 -16.70 -7.09 -9.48
CA GLU A 674 -15.54 -6.36 -8.94
C GLU A 674 -14.21 -7.12 -9.15
N ASP A 675 -13.09 -6.51 -8.77
CA ASP A 675 -11.72 -7.04 -8.90
C ASP A 675 -11.29 -7.32 -10.36
N GLY A 676 -11.93 -6.62 -11.29
CA GLY A 676 -11.74 -6.84 -12.72
C GLY A 676 -12.25 -8.19 -13.22
N LYS A 677 -13.00 -8.94 -12.42
CA LYS A 677 -13.68 -10.16 -12.87
C LYS A 677 -14.81 -9.80 -13.84
N SER A 678 -15.22 -10.74 -14.66
CA SER A 678 -16.36 -10.59 -15.58
C SER A 678 -17.27 -11.79 -15.45
N LEU A 679 -18.55 -11.63 -15.78
CA LEU A 679 -19.52 -12.71 -15.78
C LEU A 679 -19.92 -13.08 -17.21
N VAL A 680 -20.12 -14.37 -17.46
CA VAL A 680 -20.68 -14.87 -18.72
C VAL A 680 -21.77 -15.88 -18.45
N ARG A 681 -22.79 -15.86 -19.30
CA ARG A 681 -23.77 -16.93 -19.44
C ARG A 681 -24.07 -17.20 -20.91
N PHE A 682 -24.66 -18.35 -21.18
CA PHE A 682 -25.01 -18.79 -22.52
C PHE A 682 -26.53 -18.99 -22.66
N ILE A 683 -27.06 -18.66 -23.84
CA ILE A 683 -28.42 -19.00 -24.25
C ILE A 683 -28.37 -19.89 -25.50
N ASN A 684 -29.10 -21.00 -25.45
CA ASN A 684 -29.13 -21.94 -26.58
C ASN A 684 -30.22 -21.53 -27.60
N ASN A 685 -29.82 -20.94 -28.73
CA ASN A 685 -30.75 -20.59 -29.80
C ASN A 685 -30.97 -21.73 -30.83
N PHE A 686 -30.26 -22.86 -30.70
CA PHE A 686 -30.53 -24.05 -31.51
C PHE A 686 -31.93 -24.65 -31.22
N SER A 687 -32.37 -25.54 -32.11
CA SER A 687 -33.61 -26.31 -31.93
C SER A 687 -33.40 -27.66 -31.22
N PHE A 688 -32.18 -27.93 -30.73
CA PHE A 688 -31.80 -29.16 -30.04
C PHE A 688 -30.85 -28.85 -28.86
N PRO A 689 -30.65 -29.80 -27.93
CA PRO A 689 -29.76 -29.60 -26.79
C PRO A 689 -28.29 -29.49 -27.20
N VAL A 690 -27.53 -28.61 -26.53
CA VAL A 690 -26.11 -28.35 -26.82
C VAL A 690 -25.30 -28.35 -25.53
N ASN A 691 -24.19 -29.10 -25.51
CA ASN A 691 -23.23 -29.02 -24.40
C ASN A 691 -22.21 -27.90 -24.65
N VAL A 692 -22.07 -26.97 -23.71
CA VAL A 692 -21.28 -25.74 -23.89
C VAL A 692 -20.09 -25.71 -22.94
N THR A 693 -18.91 -25.50 -23.52
CA THR A 693 -17.68 -25.29 -22.75
C THR A 693 -16.95 -24.05 -23.25
N MET A 694 -16.30 -23.30 -22.35
CA MET A 694 -15.50 -22.13 -22.68
C MET A 694 -14.14 -22.21 -21.99
N GLY A 695 -13.08 -22.46 -22.75
CA GLY A 695 -11.77 -22.77 -22.16
C GLY A 695 -11.85 -24.03 -21.29
N ASP A 696 -11.53 -23.88 -20.00
CA ASP A 696 -11.61 -24.94 -18.97
C ASP A 696 -12.95 -24.94 -18.19
N MET A 697 -13.87 -24.00 -18.50
CA MET A 697 -15.17 -23.89 -17.84
C MET A 697 -16.23 -24.72 -18.57
N ASP A 698 -17.03 -25.46 -17.80
CA ASP A 698 -18.15 -26.26 -18.29
C ASP A 698 -19.48 -25.64 -17.86
N PHE A 699 -20.37 -25.41 -18.82
CA PHE A 699 -21.71 -24.84 -18.63
C PHE A 699 -22.80 -25.91 -18.75
N GLY A 700 -22.42 -27.15 -19.03
CA GLY A 700 -23.33 -28.29 -19.15
C GLY A 700 -24.19 -28.26 -20.41
N VAL A 701 -25.20 -29.13 -20.41
CA VAL A 701 -26.14 -29.29 -21.52
C VAL A 701 -27.29 -28.29 -21.38
N LEU A 702 -27.43 -27.42 -22.38
CA LEU A 702 -28.51 -26.46 -22.50
C LEU A 702 -29.58 -26.99 -23.45
N GLU A 703 -30.79 -27.16 -22.95
CA GLU A 703 -32.01 -27.38 -23.75
C GLU A 703 -32.32 -26.20 -24.69
N PRO A 704 -33.11 -26.37 -25.76
CA PRO A 704 -33.50 -25.27 -26.65
C PRO A 704 -34.13 -24.10 -25.89
N LEU A 705 -33.67 -22.87 -26.14
CA LEU A 705 -34.05 -21.63 -25.43
C LEU A 705 -33.76 -21.62 -23.91
N SER A 706 -33.03 -22.61 -23.37
CA SER A 706 -32.58 -22.52 -21.99
C SER A 706 -31.36 -21.61 -21.84
N VAL A 707 -31.21 -21.05 -20.64
CA VAL A 707 -30.15 -20.11 -20.27
C VAL A 707 -29.32 -20.73 -19.15
N SER A 708 -28.00 -20.63 -19.25
CA SER A 708 -27.09 -21.06 -18.19
C SER A 708 -27.07 -20.04 -17.05
N ASN A 709 -26.64 -20.47 -15.85
CA ASN A 709 -26.27 -19.54 -14.80
C ASN A 709 -25.03 -18.73 -15.20
N TYR A 710 -24.87 -17.55 -14.58
CA TYR A 710 -23.65 -16.75 -14.72
C TYR A 710 -22.47 -17.48 -14.10
N SER A 711 -21.36 -17.52 -14.83
CA SER A 711 -20.07 -18.02 -14.34
C SER A 711 -19.02 -16.93 -14.42
N VAL A 712 -18.09 -16.92 -13.45
CA VAL A 712 -17.01 -15.93 -13.37
C VAL A 712 -15.89 -16.29 -14.34
N ILE A 713 -15.49 -15.31 -15.14
CA ILE A 713 -14.33 -15.42 -16.03
C ILE A 713 -13.06 -15.09 -15.23
N PRO A 714 -12.08 -16.01 -15.16
CA PRO A 714 -10.89 -15.81 -14.33
C PRO A 714 -9.94 -14.74 -14.87
N ASN A 715 -9.80 -14.61 -16.20
CA ASN A 715 -8.93 -13.61 -16.83
C ASN A 715 -9.75 -12.73 -17.78
N ALA A 716 -10.36 -11.68 -17.25
CA ALA A 716 -10.95 -10.65 -18.09
C ALA A 716 -9.88 -10.04 -19.03
N GLY A 717 -10.29 -9.58 -20.21
CA GLY A 717 -9.42 -9.09 -21.28
C GLY A 717 -8.91 -10.16 -22.26
N TRP A 718 -9.11 -11.45 -21.94
CA TRP A 718 -8.69 -12.57 -22.79
C TRP A 718 -9.84 -13.05 -23.69
N SER A 719 -9.48 -13.61 -24.85
CA SER A 719 -10.40 -14.35 -25.71
C SER A 719 -10.36 -15.82 -25.33
N TYR A 720 -11.52 -16.46 -25.30
CA TYR A 720 -11.68 -17.87 -24.97
C TYR A 720 -12.27 -18.63 -26.14
N THR A 721 -11.81 -19.84 -26.38
CA THR A 721 -12.45 -20.72 -27.36
C THR A 721 -13.71 -21.31 -26.76
N ILE A 722 -14.85 -20.97 -27.35
CA ILE A 722 -16.16 -21.51 -27.01
C ILE A 722 -16.40 -22.74 -27.88
N LYS A 723 -16.78 -23.85 -27.25
CA LYS A 723 -17.11 -25.10 -27.92
C LYS A 723 -18.54 -25.50 -27.61
N ALA A 724 -19.32 -25.67 -28.66
CA ALA A 724 -20.67 -26.22 -28.62
C ALA A 724 -20.62 -27.65 -29.16
N SER A 725 -20.84 -28.63 -28.30
CA SER A 725 -20.82 -30.06 -28.66
C SER A 725 -22.25 -30.57 -28.83
N MET A 726 -22.54 -31.05 -30.03
CA MET A 726 -23.77 -31.75 -30.39
C MET A 726 -23.50 -33.27 -30.49
N PRO A 727 -24.54 -34.12 -30.55
CA PRO A 727 -24.37 -35.58 -30.62
C PRO A 727 -23.51 -36.08 -31.79
N GLN A 728 -23.41 -35.33 -32.89
CA GLN A 728 -22.74 -35.76 -34.13
C GLN A 728 -21.52 -34.93 -34.53
N TYR A 729 -21.37 -33.70 -34.01
CA TYR A 729 -20.26 -32.82 -34.35
C TYR A 729 -20.09 -31.71 -33.29
N THR A 730 -18.90 -31.13 -33.24
CA THR A 730 -18.56 -30.02 -32.35
C THR A 730 -18.23 -28.79 -33.17
N CYS A 731 -18.74 -27.65 -32.72
CA CYS A 731 -18.52 -26.36 -33.34
C CYS A 731 -17.73 -25.45 -32.41
N THR A 732 -16.80 -24.70 -32.97
CA THR A 732 -15.90 -23.85 -32.17
C THR A 732 -15.82 -22.44 -32.72
N VAL A 733 -15.67 -21.47 -31.82
CA VAL A 733 -15.39 -20.07 -32.16
C VAL A 733 -14.58 -19.43 -31.05
N ASP A 734 -13.71 -18.50 -31.40
CA ASP A 734 -13.01 -17.68 -30.41
C ASP A 734 -13.90 -16.48 -30.04
N SER A 735 -14.08 -16.28 -28.73
CA SER A 735 -14.86 -15.17 -28.20
C SER A 735 -14.19 -13.83 -28.48
N LYS A 736 -14.98 -12.75 -28.46
CA LYS A 736 -14.42 -11.41 -28.25
C LYS A 736 -13.71 -11.33 -26.89
N LYS A 737 -12.81 -10.36 -26.74
CA LYS A 737 -12.22 -10.04 -25.44
C LYS A 737 -13.28 -9.50 -24.50
N PHE A 738 -13.43 -10.10 -23.33
CA PHE A 738 -14.36 -9.63 -22.31
C PHE A 738 -13.78 -8.44 -21.56
N GLY A 739 -14.54 -7.36 -21.41
CA GLY A 739 -14.12 -6.21 -20.60
C GLY A 739 -14.27 -6.46 -19.10
N TYR A 740 -13.29 -5.99 -18.33
CA TYR A 740 -13.23 -6.04 -16.86
C TYR A 740 -14.49 -5.44 -16.22
N GLY A 741 -15.07 -6.11 -15.23
CA GLY A 741 -16.27 -5.65 -14.54
C GLY A 741 -17.57 -5.73 -15.36
N GLY A 742 -17.53 -6.33 -16.56
CA GLY A 742 -18.70 -6.54 -17.41
C GLY A 742 -19.41 -7.88 -17.16
N ALA A 743 -20.68 -7.94 -17.54
CA ALA A 743 -21.48 -9.17 -17.57
C ALA A 743 -22.08 -9.35 -18.97
N TYR A 744 -22.01 -10.57 -19.51
CA TYR A 744 -22.36 -10.87 -20.89
C TYR A 744 -23.27 -12.09 -21.01
N THR A 745 -24.25 -12.00 -21.91
CA THR A 745 -25.06 -13.12 -22.40
C THR A 745 -24.63 -13.46 -23.81
N ILE A 746 -24.24 -14.70 -24.07
CA ILE A 746 -23.81 -15.15 -25.39
C ILE A 746 -24.86 -16.09 -25.97
N SER A 747 -25.43 -15.72 -27.12
CA SER A 747 -26.32 -16.59 -27.87
C SER A 747 -25.56 -17.52 -28.78
N LEU A 748 -25.98 -18.78 -28.79
CA LEU A 748 -25.48 -19.83 -29.67
C LEU A 748 -26.45 -20.00 -30.84
N ASP A 749 -26.17 -19.33 -31.96
CA ASP A 749 -27.16 -19.10 -33.01
C ASP A 749 -27.17 -20.18 -34.09
N ASP A 750 -26.01 -20.53 -34.63
CA ASP A 750 -25.91 -21.52 -35.71
C ASP A 750 -24.51 -22.15 -35.77
N CYS A 751 -24.37 -23.25 -36.51
CA CYS A 751 -23.08 -23.84 -36.80
C CYS A 751 -22.93 -24.18 -38.28
N VAL A 752 -22.03 -23.46 -38.95
CA VAL A 752 -21.73 -23.61 -40.37
C VAL A 752 -20.29 -24.12 -40.51
N GLU A 753 -20.10 -25.25 -41.19
CA GLU A 753 -18.77 -25.84 -41.45
C GLU A 753 -17.93 -26.06 -40.17
N LYS A 754 -18.56 -26.49 -39.06
CA LYS A 754 -17.94 -26.64 -37.72
C LYS A 754 -17.48 -25.32 -37.07
N LYS A 755 -17.82 -24.18 -37.65
CA LYS A 755 -17.63 -22.86 -37.05
C LYS A 755 -18.92 -22.43 -36.37
N LEU A 756 -18.83 -22.11 -35.08
CA LEU A 756 -19.97 -21.66 -34.30
C LEU A 756 -20.24 -20.17 -34.60
N ILE A 757 -21.50 -19.82 -34.85
CA ILE A 757 -21.98 -18.45 -34.98
C ILE A 757 -22.58 -18.06 -33.64
N ILE A 758 -22.11 -16.94 -33.08
CA ILE A 758 -22.54 -16.44 -31.79
C ILE A 758 -22.87 -14.96 -31.86
N THR A 759 -23.82 -14.54 -31.05
CA THR A 759 -24.16 -13.14 -30.80
C THR A 759 -23.85 -12.79 -29.35
N HIS A 760 -23.25 -11.63 -29.12
CA HIS A 760 -22.87 -11.15 -27.79
C HIS A 760 -23.82 -10.05 -27.37
N PHE A 761 -24.42 -10.20 -26.18
CA PHE A 761 -25.27 -9.21 -25.55
C PHE A 761 -24.62 -8.72 -24.26
N GLU A 762 -24.62 -7.40 -24.05
CA GLU A 762 -24.04 -6.79 -22.86
C GLU A 762 -25.11 -6.59 -21.79
N ASP A 763 -25.00 -7.29 -20.66
CA ASP A 763 -25.94 -7.17 -19.54
C ASP A 763 -25.46 -6.09 -18.57
N ILE A 764 -24.15 -5.99 -18.37
CA ILE A 764 -23.51 -4.91 -17.63
C ILE A 764 -22.27 -4.47 -18.42
N ALA A 765 -22.21 -3.17 -18.72
CA ALA A 765 -21.09 -2.58 -19.43
C ALA A 765 -19.79 -2.70 -18.62
N PRO A 766 -18.64 -2.94 -19.29
CA PRO A 766 -17.34 -3.05 -18.61
C PRO A 766 -16.89 -1.73 -17.98
N ASN A 767 -15.92 -1.82 -17.08
CA ASN A 767 -15.29 -0.66 -16.42
C ASN A 767 -14.57 0.20 -17.45
N THR A 768 -14.98 1.47 -17.55
CA THR A 768 -14.41 2.44 -18.50
C THR A 768 -13.21 3.19 -17.93
N VAL A 769 -13.16 3.36 -16.59
CA VAL A 769 -12.09 4.09 -15.91
C VAL A 769 -10.94 3.15 -15.57
N HIS A 770 -9.75 3.44 -16.09
CA HIS A 770 -8.54 2.66 -15.86
C HIS A 770 -7.89 2.99 -14.49
N MET A 771 -7.40 1.99 -13.75
CA MET A 771 -6.75 2.14 -12.43
C MET A 771 -5.61 3.17 -12.41
N ALA A 772 -4.92 3.39 -13.54
CA ALA A 772 -3.90 4.43 -13.67
C ALA A 772 -4.40 5.85 -13.33
N TRP A 773 -5.71 6.12 -13.40
CA TRP A 773 -6.31 7.38 -12.97
C TRP A 773 -6.20 7.64 -11.46
N GLN A 774 -5.81 6.64 -10.65
CA GLN A 774 -5.44 6.87 -9.26
C GLN A 774 -4.00 7.38 -9.09
N ILE A 775 -3.13 7.32 -10.11
CA ILE A 775 -1.74 7.79 -9.98
C ILE A 775 -1.67 9.28 -9.58
N PRO A 776 -2.47 10.20 -10.16
CA PRO A 776 -2.49 11.61 -9.74
C PRO A 776 -2.84 11.83 -8.26
N GLN A 777 -3.84 11.14 -7.70
CA GLN A 777 -4.18 11.28 -6.27
C GLN A 777 -3.08 10.70 -5.37
N TYR A 778 -2.47 9.55 -5.73
CA TYR A 778 -1.29 9.03 -5.02
C TYR A 778 -0.12 10.00 -5.10
N PHE A 779 0.14 10.58 -6.27
CA PHE A 779 1.22 11.56 -6.45
C PHE A 779 1.06 12.78 -5.54
N LEU A 780 -0.13 13.38 -5.51
CA LEU A 780 -0.41 14.52 -4.64
C LEU A 780 -0.30 14.12 -3.16
N LEU A 781 -0.82 12.95 -2.77
CA LEU A 781 -0.75 12.47 -1.40
C LEU A 781 0.69 12.16 -0.96
N THR A 782 1.53 11.59 -1.83
CA THR A 782 2.94 11.34 -1.51
C THR A 782 3.73 12.65 -1.41
N CYS A 783 3.48 13.62 -2.30
CA CYS A 783 4.05 14.97 -2.15
C CYS A 783 3.67 15.58 -0.80
N ALA A 784 2.39 15.42 -0.44
CA ALA A 784 1.85 15.88 0.83
C ALA A 784 2.57 15.20 2.01
N GLU A 785 2.77 13.88 1.96
CA GLU A 785 3.50 13.11 2.97
C GLU A 785 4.94 13.58 3.15
N VAL A 786 5.69 13.80 2.06
CA VAL A 786 7.09 14.27 2.15
C VAL A 786 7.15 15.65 2.82
N LEU A 787 6.27 16.58 2.45
CA LEU A 787 6.24 17.92 3.02
C LEU A 787 5.66 17.98 4.44
N PHE A 788 4.78 17.06 4.79
CA PHE A 788 4.11 17.03 6.08
C PHE A 788 4.82 16.13 7.11
N SER A 789 4.98 14.84 6.78
CA SER A 789 5.43 13.81 7.70
C SER A 789 6.94 13.88 7.96
N VAL A 790 7.75 13.88 6.89
CA VAL A 790 9.22 13.93 7.02
C VAL A 790 9.64 15.24 7.69
N THR A 791 9.12 16.36 7.20
CA THR A 791 9.40 17.69 7.79
C THR A 791 8.84 17.82 9.21
N GLY A 792 7.66 17.28 9.48
CA GLY A 792 7.03 17.34 10.79
C GLY A 792 7.81 16.55 11.84
N LEU A 793 8.31 15.37 11.48
CA LEU A 793 9.20 14.58 12.34
C LEU A 793 10.52 15.30 12.61
N GLU A 794 11.14 15.90 11.58
CA GLU A 794 12.37 16.70 11.73
C GLU A 794 12.15 17.91 12.64
N PHE A 795 11.08 18.67 12.41
CA PHE A 795 10.68 19.80 13.24
C PHE A 795 10.49 19.38 14.70
N SER A 796 9.74 18.31 14.91
CA SER A 796 9.45 17.76 16.23
C SER A 796 10.72 17.34 16.97
N TYR A 797 11.67 16.75 16.25
CA TYR A 797 12.96 16.37 16.82
C TYR A 797 13.82 17.59 17.16
N SER A 798 13.80 18.64 16.32
CA SER A 798 14.58 19.87 16.52
C SER A 798 14.07 20.75 17.66
N GLN A 799 12.76 20.70 17.97
CA GLN A 799 12.12 21.49 19.03
C GLN A 799 12.03 20.72 20.36
N ALA A 800 12.48 19.46 20.40
CA ALA A 800 12.42 18.61 21.58
C ALA A 800 13.65 18.79 22.48
N PRO A 801 13.46 18.93 23.80
CA PRO A 801 14.54 18.79 24.78
C PRO A 801 15.27 17.45 24.64
N SER A 802 16.56 17.42 24.97
CA SER A 802 17.41 16.24 24.79
C SER A 802 16.87 14.98 25.48
N ASN A 803 16.27 15.15 26.66
CA ASN A 803 15.66 14.10 27.47
C ASN A 803 14.17 13.80 27.14
N MET A 804 13.49 14.60 26.30
CA MET A 804 12.04 14.46 26.02
C MET A 804 11.69 14.15 24.55
N LYS A 805 12.69 13.85 23.71
CA LYS A 805 12.49 13.45 22.31
C LYS A 805 11.53 12.27 22.14
N SER A 806 11.60 11.28 23.03
CA SER A 806 10.72 10.11 23.02
C SER A 806 9.25 10.47 23.32
N VAL A 807 9.01 11.43 24.23
CA VAL A 807 7.68 11.92 24.59
C VAL A 807 7.01 12.60 23.40
N LEU A 808 7.76 13.44 22.66
CA LEU A 808 7.22 14.10 21.46
C LEU A 808 6.97 13.11 20.32
N GLN A 809 7.84 12.11 20.13
CA GLN A 809 7.60 11.03 19.16
C GLN A 809 6.36 10.21 19.51
N ALA A 810 6.12 9.92 20.79
CA ALA A 810 4.89 9.26 21.22
C ALA A 810 3.65 10.15 20.96
N GLY A 811 3.76 11.46 21.20
CA GLY A 811 2.73 12.43 20.85
C GLY A 811 2.45 12.48 19.34
N TRP A 812 3.49 12.37 18.50
CA TRP A 812 3.34 12.31 17.05
C TRP A 812 2.59 11.05 16.61
N LEU A 813 2.98 9.86 17.08
CA LEU A 813 2.29 8.61 16.78
C LEU A 813 0.84 8.62 17.27
N LEU A 814 0.56 9.26 18.41
CA LEU A 814 -0.80 9.46 18.90
C LEU A 814 -1.65 10.26 17.90
N THR A 815 -1.08 11.22 17.17
CA THR A 815 -1.85 11.94 16.13
C THR A 815 -2.32 11.01 15.01
N VAL A 816 -1.56 9.98 14.67
CA VAL A 816 -1.94 8.94 13.69
C VAL A 816 -3.11 8.12 14.22
N ALA A 817 -3.05 7.70 15.48
CA ALA A 817 -4.13 6.96 16.13
C ALA A 817 -5.43 7.78 16.17
N VAL A 818 -5.35 9.06 16.58
CA VAL A 818 -6.50 9.97 16.60
C VAL A 818 -7.04 10.20 15.18
N GLY A 819 -6.17 10.31 14.17
CA GLY A 819 -6.60 10.46 12.78
C GLY A 819 -7.46 9.29 12.31
N ASN A 820 -7.05 8.06 12.62
CA ASN A 820 -7.83 6.87 12.31
C ASN A 820 -9.15 6.80 13.11
N ILE A 821 -9.17 7.30 14.35
CA ILE A 821 -10.42 7.43 15.13
C ILE A 821 -11.36 8.46 14.49
N ILE A 822 -10.84 9.56 13.93
CA ILE A 822 -11.68 10.54 13.22
C ILE A 822 -12.37 9.90 12.03
N VAL A 823 -11.70 9.02 11.28
CA VAL A 823 -12.35 8.28 10.18
C VAL A 823 -13.55 7.48 10.68
N LEU A 824 -13.46 6.83 11.85
CA LEU A 824 -14.58 6.09 12.45
C LEU A 824 -15.74 7.02 12.82
N ILE A 825 -15.44 8.18 13.40
CA ILE A 825 -16.46 9.17 13.77
C ILE A 825 -17.14 9.71 12.52
N VAL A 826 -16.37 10.05 11.49
CA VAL A 826 -16.93 10.53 10.21
C VAL A 826 -17.81 9.44 9.62
N ALA A 827 -17.31 8.22 9.44
CA ALA A 827 -18.07 7.10 8.89
C ALA A 827 -19.35 6.77 9.69
N GLY A 828 -19.32 6.91 11.03
CA GLY A 828 -20.49 6.66 11.88
C GLY A 828 -21.51 7.81 11.93
N VAL A 829 -21.09 9.05 11.72
CA VAL A 829 -21.95 10.24 11.75
C VAL A 829 -22.47 10.61 10.36
N SER A 830 -21.66 10.38 9.33
CA SER A 830 -22.04 10.65 7.95
C SER A 830 -22.93 9.52 7.44
N ALA A 831 -24.25 9.74 7.40
CA ALA A 831 -25.18 8.90 6.63
C ALA A 831 -25.00 9.08 5.10
N ILE A 832 -23.79 9.45 4.66
CA ILE A 832 -23.46 9.68 3.26
C ILE A 832 -23.26 8.30 2.63
N GLN A 833 -24.23 7.92 1.78
CA GLN A 833 -24.16 6.66 1.03
C GLN A 833 -23.18 6.75 -0.15
N GLU A 834 -22.95 7.97 -0.65
CA GLU A 834 -22.15 8.24 -1.83
C GLU A 834 -20.66 8.41 -1.52
N GLN A 835 -19.81 7.51 -2.05
CA GLN A 835 -18.36 7.54 -1.79
C GLN A 835 -17.68 8.84 -2.26
N TRP A 836 -18.10 9.41 -3.39
CA TRP A 836 -17.50 10.66 -3.89
C TRP A 836 -17.74 11.83 -2.93
N ALA A 837 -18.90 11.87 -2.27
CA ALA A 837 -19.24 12.90 -1.31
C ALA A 837 -18.44 12.77 -0.01
N GLU A 838 -18.12 11.53 0.40
CA GLU A 838 -17.19 11.26 1.50
C GLU A 838 -15.79 11.82 1.18
N TYR A 839 -15.27 11.62 -0.04
CA TYR A 839 -13.98 12.20 -0.44
C TYR A 839 -13.98 13.73 -0.43
N VAL A 840 -15.06 14.37 -0.89
CA VAL A 840 -15.22 15.84 -0.82
C VAL A 840 -15.27 16.33 0.62
N LEU A 841 -15.96 15.62 1.51
CA LEU A 841 -16.00 15.94 2.93
C LEU A 841 -14.60 15.92 3.55
N PHE A 842 -13.82 14.86 3.32
CA PHE A 842 -12.45 14.77 3.80
C PHE A 842 -11.54 15.85 3.22
N ALA A 843 -11.68 16.18 1.93
CA ALA A 843 -10.95 17.27 1.30
C ALA A 843 -11.26 18.62 1.98
N ALA A 844 -12.53 18.90 2.24
CA ALA A 844 -12.98 20.14 2.88
C ALA A 844 -12.51 20.23 4.34
N LEU A 845 -12.64 19.15 5.11
CA LEU A 845 -12.17 19.10 6.50
C LEU A 845 -10.66 19.32 6.61
N LEU A 846 -9.87 18.68 5.73
CA LEU A 846 -8.41 18.89 5.71
C LEU A 846 -8.05 20.31 5.27
N LEU A 847 -8.80 20.93 4.36
CA LEU A 847 -8.59 22.33 3.97
C LEU A 847 -8.86 23.30 5.12
N VAL A 848 -9.96 23.10 5.86
CA VAL A 848 -10.26 23.90 7.06
C VAL A 848 -9.13 23.75 8.10
N VAL A 849 -8.67 22.53 8.34
CA VAL A 849 -7.55 22.27 9.24
C VAL A 849 -6.25 22.90 8.74
N CYS A 850 -6.00 22.87 7.43
CA CYS A 850 -4.84 23.54 6.83
C CYS A 850 -4.84 25.05 7.14
N ILE A 851 -6.00 25.71 7.04
CA ILE A 851 -6.14 27.14 7.38
C ILE A 851 -5.90 27.37 8.88
N ILE A 852 -6.50 26.54 9.75
CA ILE A 852 -6.30 26.64 11.21
C ILE A 852 -4.82 26.45 11.56
N PHE A 853 -4.18 25.44 11.00
CA PHE A 853 -2.77 25.13 11.22
C PHE A 853 -1.87 26.26 10.70
N ALA A 854 -2.17 26.86 9.55
CA ALA A 854 -1.44 28.02 9.03
C ALA A 854 -1.51 29.23 9.99
N ILE A 855 -2.69 29.49 10.57
CA ILE A 855 -2.88 30.54 11.57
C ILE A 855 -2.05 30.21 12.81
N MET A 856 -2.17 29.00 13.37
CA MET A 856 -1.40 28.57 14.54
C MET A 856 0.12 28.65 14.31
N ALA A 857 0.58 28.22 13.13
CA ALA A 857 1.98 28.27 12.74
C ALA A 857 2.52 29.70 12.64
N SER A 858 1.70 30.68 12.25
CA SER A 858 2.10 32.08 12.17
C SER A 858 2.40 32.70 13.55
N PHE A 859 1.78 32.19 14.61
CA PHE A 859 2.00 32.62 15.99
C PHE A 859 3.08 31.80 16.71
N TYR A 860 3.63 30.76 16.06
CA TYR A 860 4.62 29.89 16.70
C TYR A 860 6.02 30.50 16.65
N THR A 861 6.64 30.59 17.82
CA THR A 861 8.04 30.99 17.97
C THR A 861 8.94 29.76 18.06
N TYR A 862 9.88 29.63 17.13
CA TYR A 862 10.90 28.58 17.18
C TYR A 862 11.80 28.76 18.39
N ILE A 863 12.06 27.67 19.11
CA ILE A 863 12.92 27.63 20.30
C ILE A 863 14.07 26.66 20.01
N ASP A 864 15.30 27.06 20.29
CA ASP A 864 16.45 26.13 20.28
C ASP A 864 16.60 25.49 21.68
N PRO A 865 16.34 24.18 21.84
CA PRO A 865 16.48 23.51 23.13
C PRO A 865 17.92 23.53 23.66
N ASN A 866 18.92 23.50 22.77
CA ASN A 866 20.32 23.45 23.19
C ASN A 866 20.75 24.76 23.84
N GLU A 867 20.23 25.90 23.36
CA GLU A 867 20.52 27.21 23.91
C GLU A 867 19.94 27.36 25.33
N ILE A 868 18.70 26.93 25.53
CA ILE A 868 18.04 26.95 26.85
C ILE A 868 18.74 25.99 27.82
N GLU A 869 19.06 24.77 27.39
CA GLU A 869 19.79 23.81 28.23
C GLU A 869 21.21 24.31 28.57
N ALA A 870 21.84 25.07 27.68
CA ALA A 870 23.14 25.69 27.96
C ALA A 870 23.03 26.86 28.94
N GLN A 871 21.92 27.62 28.93
CA GLN A 871 21.65 28.68 29.92
C GLN A 871 21.49 28.10 31.32
N PHE A 872 20.64 27.09 31.51
CA PHE A 872 20.47 26.44 32.81
C PHE A 872 21.76 25.78 33.32
N ARG A 873 22.54 25.14 32.44
CA ARG A 873 23.87 24.60 32.81
C ARG A 873 24.88 25.66 33.22
N LYS A 874 24.73 26.91 32.77
CA LYS A 874 25.56 28.03 33.22
C LYS A 874 25.09 28.54 34.58
N GLU A 875 23.79 28.68 34.77
CA GLU A 875 23.19 29.10 36.04
C GLU A 875 23.54 28.14 37.18
N GLU A 876 23.41 26.81 36.97
CA GLU A 876 23.81 25.80 37.96
C GLU A 876 25.30 25.91 38.33
N LYS A 877 26.19 26.09 37.33
CA LYS A 877 27.62 26.26 37.59
C LYS A 877 27.96 27.55 38.33
N GLU A 878 27.13 28.59 38.21
CA GLU A 878 27.30 29.84 38.94
C GLU A 878 26.75 29.74 40.38
N GLU A 879 25.67 28.98 40.59
CA GLU A 879 25.15 28.65 41.93
C GLU A 879 26.12 27.73 42.69
N ASP A 880 26.61 26.65 42.07
CA ASP A 880 27.59 25.74 42.67
C ASP A 880 28.88 26.48 43.10
N LYS A 881 29.33 27.44 42.28
CA LYS A 881 30.48 28.29 42.62
C LYS A 881 30.18 29.20 43.81
N LYS A 882 28.98 29.76 43.91
CA LYS A 882 28.58 30.58 45.06
C LYS A 882 28.48 29.75 46.33
N ASP A 883 27.95 28.53 46.24
CA ASP A 883 27.82 27.62 47.38
C ASP A 883 29.18 27.08 47.84
N GLN A 884 30.11 26.84 46.90
CA GLN A 884 31.51 26.56 47.23
C GLN A 884 32.19 27.75 47.90
N ASP A 885 32.07 28.95 47.33
CA ASP A 885 32.64 30.17 47.93
C ASP A 885 32.04 30.49 49.31
N SER A 886 30.77 30.16 49.57
CA SER A 886 30.16 30.33 50.90
C SER A 886 30.59 29.26 51.89
N ASN A 887 30.69 27.99 51.47
CA ASN A 887 31.18 26.91 52.33
C ASN A 887 32.67 27.07 52.66
N GLU A 888 33.49 27.57 51.73
CA GLU A 888 34.89 27.91 52.01
C GLU A 888 35.00 29.07 52.99
N LYS A 889 34.14 30.08 52.88
CA LYS A 889 34.07 31.17 53.87
C LYS A 889 33.57 30.71 55.23
N GLU A 890 32.56 29.85 55.32
CA GLU A 890 32.12 29.28 56.60
C GLU A 890 33.22 28.39 57.23
N ALA A 891 33.92 27.58 56.43
CA ALA A 891 35.05 26.78 56.89
C ALA A 891 36.24 27.62 57.37
N GLU A 892 36.55 28.74 56.71
CA GLU A 892 37.55 29.71 57.20
C GLU A 892 37.09 30.38 58.50
N THR A 893 35.79 30.69 58.64
CA THR A 893 35.25 31.34 59.84
C THR A 893 35.25 30.39 61.05
N ASP A 894 34.93 29.11 60.85
CA ASP A 894 34.98 28.07 61.90
C ASP A 894 36.43 27.67 62.26
N SER A 895 37.41 27.91 61.38
CA SER A 895 38.84 27.68 61.69
C SER A 895 39.48 28.79 62.53
N HIS A 896 38.80 29.93 62.65
CA HIS A 896 39.23 31.12 63.41
C HIS A 896 38.54 31.26 64.79
N LEU A 897 37.58 30.38 65.10
CA LEU A 897 36.98 30.18 66.42
C LEU A 897 37.67 29.01 67.15
#